data_AF-A0A7W2CWB5-F1
#
_entry.id   AF-A0A7W2CWB5-F1
#
_cell.length_a   1.000
_cell.length_b   1.000
_cell.length_c   1.000
_cell.angle_alpha   90.00
_cell.angle_beta   90.00
_cell.angle_gamma   90.00
#
_symmetry.space_group_name_H-M   'P 1'
#
loop_
_entity.id
_entity.type
_entity.pdbx_description
1 polymer ?
#
loop_
_entity_poly.entity_id
_entity_poly.type
_entity_poly.pdbx_seq_one_letter_code
_entity_poly.pdbx_strand_id
1 'polypeptide(L)'
;MTVKISVVVPVYNPGPYIEDCIASLLRQSLPDDEYEAVFVDDGSTDETPARLDELAAQHPHMRVVHQENSGWSGKPRNVGIEAARGEFVMFVDNDDWLGDEALERMYAYGVEHQADVVIGKMAGKGRPVPLELFRVNRPRADVMNAPLIDSLTPHKMFRRSFLDERGLRFPEGRRRLEDHVFVTEAYLTAGSVAVLSDYVCYYHVKREDASNAGFQRIDPVGYFRNLREALDVVEKYTEPGPLRDRLYRRWFRNEMIERMRGGRLLGWPEDYRHEMFREIHKVAVERFGPGVMTGMLPTQQVVGALIKADRYPDIEALARWEKDIRPGAELTGLEWEGGTLRLAFTGEMRVSKEPMTFLRKGEEGLLDIPIETAGRDVVALQDADMSARTGKAKIDLVVRERSTAAEFYQPVEFTRQRMDGQEADRFRLVLRATATIDPQSAAGGAPLTRGIWDVFVRIHICGWTKETRLGAVRSEAARAGRRAAFLGEPVRLVLPYWTEPHGNLSLDVGQATSRFAYDLADLGVREVRVDGADLVAHLPVQVADETEALLHLSGNAGAERTVTARAVVTAAEGRSGSVLRAGLSDPELAEGDWRLELSLCDEPERRTRLPLVLTVGPGGAFSLRRPHEGAAQHPVPPPRKPRPGLLRRAMRRAQRLTAR
;
A
#
# COMPACT_ATOMS: atom_id res chain seq x y z
N MET A 1 35.37 8.46 12.45
CA MET A 1 34.60 7.76 11.42
C MET A 1 33.84 8.81 10.62
N THR A 2 33.58 8.56 9.34
CA THR A 2 32.94 9.54 8.45
C THR A 2 31.43 9.34 8.51
N VAL A 3 30.67 10.41 8.77
CA VAL A 3 29.20 10.38 8.73
C VAL A 3 28.78 10.04 7.30
N LYS A 4 28.02 8.94 7.13
CA LYS A 4 27.51 8.47 5.84
C LYS A 4 26.28 9.26 5.42
N ILE A 5 25.38 9.56 6.36
CA ILE A 5 24.07 10.18 6.07
C ILE A 5 23.75 11.27 7.08
N SER A 6 23.27 12.42 6.60
CA SER A 6 22.58 13.42 7.40
C SER A 6 21.08 13.38 7.10
N VAL A 7 20.27 13.02 8.08
CA VAL A 7 18.81 13.09 7.98
C VAL A 7 18.35 14.49 8.36
N VAL A 8 17.77 15.23 7.42
CA VAL A 8 17.25 16.59 7.64
C VAL A 8 15.76 16.53 7.90
N VAL A 9 15.34 17.00 9.07
CA VAL A 9 13.94 17.02 9.51
C VAL A 9 13.48 18.47 9.72
N PRO A 10 12.71 19.07 8.79
CA PRO A 10 12.12 20.39 9.01
C PRO A 10 10.97 20.29 10.03
N VAL A 11 11.01 21.10 11.09
CA VAL A 11 10.09 21.02 12.22
C VAL A 11 9.32 22.34 12.40
N TYR A 12 8.00 22.26 12.49
CA TYR A 12 7.16 23.39 12.92
C TYR A 12 5.87 22.87 13.56
N ASN A 13 5.71 23.08 14.86
CA ASN A 13 4.53 22.70 15.66
C ASN A 13 3.95 21.29 15.34
N PRO A 14 4.76 20.21 15.31
CA PRO A 14 4.25 18.86 15.08
C PRO A 14 3.45 18.30 16.27
N GLY A 15 3.62 18.85 17.47
CA GLY A 15 3.09 18.28 18.70
C GLY A 15 3.42 16.78 18.82
N PRO A 16 2.45 15.90 19.09
CA PRO A 16 2.71 14.48 19.32
C PRO A 16 3.10 13.70 18.05
N TYR A 17 2.95 14.28 16.85
CA TYR A 17 3.21 13.56 15.60
C TYR A 17 4.70 13.31 15.33
N ILE A 18 5.60 14.03 16.01
CA ILE A 18 7.06 13.87 15.84
C ILE A 18 7.63 12.60 16.49
N GLU A 19 6.91 11.98 17.43
CA GLU A 19 7.45 10.85 18.18
C GLU A 19 7.65 9.59 17.30
N ASP A 20 6.79 9.34 16.32
CA ASP A 20 6.98 8.24 15.36
C ASP A 20 8.22 8.47 14.48
N CYS A 21 8.47 9.73 14.09
CA CYS A 21 9.67 10.14 13.35
C CYS A 21 10.93 9.86 14.18
N ILE A 22 10.99 10.41 15.41
CA ILE A 22 12.12 10.22 16.35
C ILE A 22 12.36 8.74 16.61
N ALA A 23 11.30 7.99 16.94
CA ALA A 23 11.41 6.56 17.24
C ALA A 23 11.92 5.77 16.04
N SER A 24 11.58 6.14 14.79
CA SER A 24 12.10 5.47 13.60
C SER A 24 13.57 5.76 13.34
N LEU A 25 14.05 6.95 13.68
CA LEU A 25 15.47 7.31 13.56
C LEU A 25 16.30 6.54 14.58
N LEU A 26 15.82 6.41 15.82
CA LEU A 26 16.48 5.65 16.88
C LEU A 26 16.51 4.12 16.65
N ARG A 27 15.66 3.60 15.76
CA ARG A 27 15.60 2.16 15.43
C ARG A 27 16.38 1.79 14.17
N GLN A 28 17.09 2.74 13.55
CA GLN A 28 17.81 2.45 12.32
C GLN A 28 18.86 1.34 12.55
N SER A 29 18.98 0.43 11.57
CA SER A 29 20.00 -0.63 11.57
C SER A 29 21.40 -0.08 11.30
N LEU A 30 21.50 1.09 10.66
CA LEU A 30 22.76 1.79 10.47
C LEU A 30 23.30 2.28 11.82
N PRO A 31 24.57 2.02 12.17
CA PRO A 31 25.12 2.41 13.46
C PRO A 31 25.01 3.91 13.74
N ASP A 32 24.71 4.26 14.99
CA ASP A 32 24.50 5.62 15.47
C ASP A 32 25.68 6.58 15.20
N ASP A 33 26.91 6.07 15.05
CA ASP A 33 28.10 6.88 14.75
C ASP A 33 28.37 7.04 13.25
N GLU A 34 27.53 6.44 12.40
CA GLU A 34 27.61 6.54 10.93
C GLU A 34 26.52 7.43 10.31
N TYR A 35 25.55 7.93 11.08
CA TYR A 35 24.61 8.94 10.61
C TYR A 35 24.40 10.06 11.63
N GLU A 36 23.80 11.16 11.19
CA GLU A 36 23.28 12.18 12.10
C GLU A 36 21.84 12.53 11.70
N ALA A 37 21.00 12.95 12.65
CA ALA A 37 19.74 13.61 12.34
C ALA A 37 19.81 15.08 12.76
N VAL A 38 19.49 15.98 11.83
CA VAL A 38 19.45 17.42 12.02
C VAL A 38 17.99 17.86 11.98
N PHE A 39 17.43 18.08 13.16
CA PHE A 39 16.12 18.70 13.33
C PHE A 39 16.26 20.21 13.18
N VAL A 40 15.59 20.79 12.19
CA VAL A 40 15.59 22.24 11.99
C VAL A 40 14.24 22.79 12.45
N ASP A 41 14.20 23.31 13.67
CA ASP A 41 13.02 23.92 14.27
C ASP A 41 12.80 25.32 13.72
N ASP A 42 11.76 25.46 12.89
CA ASP A 42 11.35 26.68 12.20
C ASP A 42 10.47 27.57 13.09
N GLY A 43 10.93 27.82 14.32
CA GLY A 43 10.26 28.67 15.29
C GLY A 43 8.96 28.09 15.84
N SER A 44 8.98 26.83 16.29
CA SER A 44 7.83 26.22 16.97
C SER A 44 7.48 26.97 18.27
N THR A 45 6.20 26.99 18.59
CA THR A 45 5.62 27.70 19.75
C THR A 45 4.96 26.74 20.75
N ASP A 46 5.04 25.43 20.49
CA ASP A 46 4.59 24.37 21.38
C ASP A 46 5.77 23.79 22.19
N GLU A 47 5.60 22.60 22.78
CA GLU A 47 6.64 21.93 23.59
C GLU A 47 7.75 21.28 22.75
N THR A 48 7.66 21.37 21.41
CA THR A 48 8.60 20.70 20.49
C THR A 48 10.06 21.15 20.66
N PRO A 49 10.39 22.45 20.81
CA PRO A 49 11.78 22.87 20.96
C PRO A 49 12.47 22.21 22.17
N ALA A 50 11.82 22.25 23.34
CA ALA A 50 12.35 21.64 24.56
C ALA A 50 12.50 20.11 24.42
N ARG A 51 11.52 19.45 23.81
CA ARG A 51 11.57 18.00 23.54
C ARG A 51 12.74 17.61 22.63
N LEU A 52 13.06 18.44 21.63
CA LEU A 52 14.18 18.23 20.72
C LEU A 52 15.53 18.50 21.39
N ASP A 53 15.63 19.53 22.24
CA ASP A 53 16.83 19.80 23.04
C ASP A 53 17.16 18.63 23.97
N GLU A 54 16.14 18.06 24.64
CA GLU A 54 16.29 16.87 25.47
C GLU A 54 16.76 15.66 24.66
N LEU A 55 16.24 15.48 23.44
CA LEU A 55 16.64 14.39 22.54
C LEU A 55 18.13 14.51 22.17
N ALA A 56 18.57 15.70 21.75
CA ALA A 56 19.96 15.94 21.37
C ALA A 56 20.94 15.82 22.55
N ALA A 57 20.49 16.12 23.78
CA ALA A 57 21.28 15.87 24.98
C ALA A 57 21.46 14.37 25.29
N GLN A 58 20.47 13.54 24.92
CA GLN A 58 20.50 12.08 25.16
C GLN A 58 21.22 11.30 24.06
N HIS A 59 21.17 11.78 22.82
CA HIS A 59 21.67 11.06 21.64
C HIS A 59 22.66 11.93 20.86
N PRO A 60 23.99 11.68 20.93
CA PRO A 60 25.01 12.54 20.32
C PRO A 60 24.93 12.71 18.80
N HIS A 61 24.27 11.78 18.10
CA HIS A 61 24.04 11.83 16.66
C HIS A 61 22.75 12.58 16.28
N MET A 62 21.95 13.02 17.26
CA MET A 62 20.77 13.86 17.06
C MET A 62 21.14 15.32 17.38
N ARG A 63 20.81 16.24 16.47
CA ARG A 63 21.15 17.65 16.55
C ARG A 63 19.95 18.51 16.25
N VAL A 64 19.88 19.67 16.90
CA VAL A 64 18.81 20.65 16.70
C VAL A 64 19.41 21.98 16.23
N VAL A 65 18.75 22.61 15.27
CA VAL A 65 19.02 23.98 14.83
C VAL A 65 17.71 24.76 14.95
N HIS A 66 17.69 25.77 15.81
CA HIS A 66 16.53 26.67 15.95
C HIS A 66 16.70 27.89 15.06
N GLN A 67 15.62 28.30 14.42
CA GLN A 67 15.54 29.54 13.65
C GLN A 67 14.22 30.27 13.89
N GLU A 68 14.15 31.53 13.44
CA GLU A 68 12.88 32.24 13.35
C GLU A 68 11.99 31.62 12.24
N ASN A 69 10.69 31.55 12.51
CA ASN A 69 9.69 30.97 11.61
C ASN A 69 9.71 31.60 10.22
N SER A 70 10.07 30.78 9.23
CA SER A 70 10.20 31.16 7.84
C SER A 70 8.87 31.14 7.06
N GLY A 71 7.84 30.52 7.64
CA GLY A 71 6.51 30.38 7.09
C GLY A 71 6.34 29.22 6.11
N TRP A 72 7.39 28.44 5.78
CA TRP A 72 7.29 27.26 4.90
C TRP A 72 8.50 26.31 5.00
N SER A 73 8.36 25.06 4.53
CA SER A 73 9.41 24.03 4.65
C SER A 73 10.70 24.25 3.84
N GLY A 74 10.73 25.21 2.91
CA GLY A 74 11.88 25.43 2.03
C GLY A 74 13.15 25.86 2.79
N LYS A 75 13.05 26.93 3.60
CA LYS A 75 14.18 27.46 4.37
C LYS A 75 14.75 26.46 5.40
N PRO A 76 13.95 25.79 6.26
CA PRO A 76 14.51 24.82 7.21
C PRO A 76 15.18 23.63 6.51
N ARG A 77 14.72 23.21 5.32
CA ARG A 77 15.42 22.21 4.52
C ARG A 77 16.78 22.71 4.01
N ASN A 78 16.87 23.96 3.54
CA ASN A 78 18.14 24.57 3.11
C ASN A 78 19.15 24.68 4.27
N VAL A 79 18.70 25.15 5.44
CA VAL A 79 19.52 25.21 6.66
C VAL A 79 20.01 23.82 7.06
N GLY A 80 19.17 22.80 6.91
CA GLY A 80 19.58 21.42 7.10
C GLY A 80 20.64 20.93 6.10
N ILE A 81 20.54 21.29 4.82
CA ILE A 81 21.58 20.99 3.81
C ILE A 81 22.92 21.62 4.22
N GLU A 82 22.91 22.87 4.67
CA GLU A 82 24.13 23.58 5.09
C GLU A 82 24.77 22.99 6.35
N ALA A 83 23.94 22.48 7.27
CA ALA A 83 24.40 21.86 8.52
C ALA A 83 24.86 20.40 8.36
N ALA A 84 24.54 19.76 7.24
CA ALA A 84 24.78 18.35 6.98
C ALA A 84 26.27 18.02 6.80
N ARG A 85 26.72 16.95 7.46
CA ARG A 85 28.09 16.41 7.40
C ARG A 85 28.19 15.10 6.61
N GLY A 86 27.07 14.44 6.35
CA GLY A 86 26.95 13.17 5.67
C GLY A 86 27.43 13.21 4.22
N GLU A 87 27.82 12.04 3.69
CA GLU A 87 28.01 11.85 2.26
C GLU A 87 26.68 12.03 1.49
N PHE A 88 25.58 11.60 2.09
CA PHE A 88 24.21 11.79 1.60
C PHE A 88 23.37 12.64 2.56
N VAL A 89 22.39 13.35 2.01
CA VAL A 89 21.34 14.08 2.74
C VAL A 89 20.00 13.40 2.48
N MET A 90 19.30 12.97 3.53
CA MET A 90 17.96 12.38 3.47
C MET A 90 16.94 13.36 4.05
N PHE A 91 15.88 13.70 3.32
CA PHE A 91 14.80 14.52 3.89
C PHE A 91 13.69 13.66 4.47
N VAL A 92 13.25 13.99 5.69
CA VAL A 92 12.10 13.36 6.36
C VAL A 92 11.21 14.44 6.96
N ASP A 93 9.93 14.46 6.61
CA ASP A 93 8.98 15.38 7.24
C ASP A 93 8.69 14.92 8.69
N ASN A 94 8.48 15.88 9.60
CA ASN A 94 8.34 15.65 11.05
C ASN A 94 7.09 14.85 11.48
N ASP A 95 6.23 14.44 10.55
CA ASP A 95 5.02 13.65 10.75
C ASP A 95 5.01 12.34 9.95
N ASP A 96 6.12 12.04 9.30
CA ASP A 96 6.40 10.81 8.59
C ASP A 96 7.46 10.00 9.37
N TRP A 97 7.76 8.76 8.93
CA TRP A 97 8.79 7.94 9.56
C TRP A 97 9.51 7.02 8.54
N LEU A 98 10.68 6.51 8.92
CA LEU A 98 11.49 5.62 8.09
C LEU A 98 11.29 4.14 8.44
N GLY A 99 11.52 3.25 7.47
CA GLY A 99 11.72 1.82 7.75
C GLY A 99 13.01 1.59 8.53
N ASP A 100 13.06 0.57 9.38
CA ASP A 100 14.19 0.35 10.31
C ASP A 100 15.53 0.09 9.57
N GLU A 101 15.51 -0.43 8.33
CA GLU A 101 16.72 -0.64 7.50
C GLU A 101 16.85 0.39 6.37
N ALA A 102 16.04 1.46 6.39
CA ALA A 102 15.97 2.41 5.30
C ALA A 102 17.30 3.12 5.04
N LEU A 103 17.95 3.60 6.11
CA LEU A 103 19.22 4.33 6.00
C LEU A 103 20.33 3.45 5.43
N GLU A 104 20.51 2.26 6.01
CA GLU A 104 21.54 1.29 5.60
C GLU A 104 21.36 0.85 4.15
N ARG A 105 20.15 0.39 3.78
CA ARG A 105 19.88 -0.15 2.44
C ARG A 105 19.98 0.92 1.35
N MET A 106 19.42 2.12 1.60
CA MET A 106 19.49 3.19 0.61
C MET A 106 20.92 3.70 0.42
N TYR A 107 21.72 3.81 1.49
CA TYR A 107 23.13 4.18 1.39
C TYR A 107 23.93 3.13 0.62
N ALA A 108 23.80 1.85 0.98
CA ALA A 108 24.50 0.76 0.29
C ALA A 108 24.17 0.74 -1.20
N TYR A 109 22.88 0.83 -1.55
CA TYR A 109 22.41 0.86 -2.95
C TYR A 109 22.92 2.11 -3.71
N GLY A 110 22.95 3.26 -3.05
CA GLY A 110 23.45 4.51 -3.62
C GLY A 110 24.95 4.51 -3.88
N VAL A 111 25.75 3.94 -2.97
CA VAL A 111 27.20 3.80 -3.14
C VAL A 111 27.53 2.78 -4.22
N GLU A 112 26.90 1.59 -4.18
CA GLU A 112 27.12 0.51 -5.14
C GLU A 112 26.88 0.98 -6.58
N HIS A 113 25.85 1.80 -6.80
CA HIS A 113 25.47 2.28 -8.13
C HIS A 113 25.90 3.71 -8.44
N GLN A 114 26.77 4.30 -7.61
CA GLN A 114 27.31 5.65 -7.77
C GLN A 114 26.20 6.69 -8.04
N ALA A 115 25.10 6.60 -7.29
CA ALA A 115 23.93 7.44 -7.50
C ALA A 115 24.14 8.85 -6.92
N ASP A 116 23.58 9.85 -7.61
CA ASP A 116 23.43 11.20 -7.10
C ASP A 116 22.14 11.34 -6.28
N VAL A 117 21.11 10.56 -6.65
CA VAL A 117 19.82 10.52 -5.96
C VAL A 117 19.40 9.07 -5.76
N VAL A 118 19.00 8.70 -4.54
CA VAL A 118 18.43 7.39 -4.23
C VAL A 118 16.97 7.56 -3.79
N ILE A 119 16.07 6.88 -4.50
CA ILE A 119 14.64 6.85 -4.21
C ILE A 119 14.31 5.53 -3.52
N GLY A 120 13.99 5.59 -2.23
CA GLY A 120 13.47 4.45 -1.48
C GLY A 120 11.97 4.30 -1.66
N LYS A 121 11.47 3.06 -1.60
CA LYS A 121 10.04 2.77 -1.70
C LYS A 121 9.26 3.45 -0.60
N MET A 122 8.11 3.99 -0.98
CA MET A 122 7.20 4.68 -0.08
C MET A 122 5.95 3.84 0.17
N ALA A 123 5.47 3.84 1.41
CA ALA A 123 4.14 3.39 1.78
C ALA A 123 3.28 4.59 2.19
N GLY A 124 2.03 4.62 1.77
CA GLY A 124 1.13 5.75 1.98
C GLY A 124 0.02 5.45 2.99
N LYS A 125 0.12 5.97 4.21
CA LYS A 125 -0.94 5.89 5.22
C LYS A 125 -1.91 7.06 5.07
N GLY A 126 -2.90 6.88 4.22
CA GLY A 126 -3.88 7.91 3.88
C GLY A 126 -3.36 8.97 2.89
N ARG A 127 -2.20 8.72 2.26
CA ARG A 127 -1.60 9.53 1.20
C ARG A 127 -1.30 8.63 -0.02
N PRO A 128 -1.53 9.10 -1.26
CA PRO A 128 -1.09 8.37 -2.44
C PRO A 128 0.45 8.44 -2.57
N VAL A 129 1.05 7.36 -3.05
CA VAL A 129 2.49 7.25 -3.34
C VAL A 129 2.71 6.76 -4.78
N PRO A 130 3.88 7.00 -5.42
CA PRO A 130 4.08 6.73 -6.85
C PRO A 130 4.31 5.25 -7.15
N LEU A 131 3.23 4.49 -7.30
CA LEU A 131 3.28 3.02 -7.32
C LEU A 131 3.96 2.42 -8.54
N GLU A 132 3.88 3.07 -9.70
CA GLU A 132 4.54 2.59 -10.92
C GLU A 132 6.07 2.70 -10.84
N LEU A 133 6.57 3.69 -10.10
CA LEU A 133 8.00 3.85 -9.87
C LEU A 133 8.56 2.67 -9.07
N PHE A 134 7.83 2.23 -8.04
CA PHE A 134 8.25 1.20 -7.10
C PHE A 134 7.90 -0.24 -7.49
N ARG A 135 7.71 -0.50 -8.80
CA ARG A 135 7.48 -1.88 -9.29
C ARG A 135 8.74 -2.73 -9.30
N VAL A 136 9.90 -2.13 -9.55
CA VAL A 136 11.18 -2.83 -9.72
C VAL A 136 12.33 -1.96 -9.22
N ASN A 137 13.38 -2.60 -8.72
CA ASN A 137 14.64 -1.93 -8.45
C ASN A 137 15.22 -1.40 -9.78
N ARG A 138 15.78 -0.18 -9.76
CA ARG A 138 16.49 0.40 -10.90
C ARG A 138 17.84 0.93 -10.41
N PRO A 139 18.95 0.24 -10.71
CA PRO A 139 20.26 0.68 -10.25
C PRO A 139 20.69 1.99 -10.92
N ARG A 140 20.23 2.22 -12.17
CA ARG A 140 20.45 3.44 -12.92
C ARG A 140 19.18 3.84 -13.65
N ALA A 141 18.68 5.02 -13.34
CA ALA A 141 17.47 5.60 -13.87
C ALA A 141 17.67 7.07 -14.23
N ASP A 142 16.86 7.54 -15.17
CA ASP A 142 16.72 8.94 -15.55
C ASP A 142 15.26 9.23 -15.94
N VAL A 143 14.96 10.48 -16.29
CA VAL A 143 13.60 10.90 -16.68
C VAL A 143 13.11 10.27 -17.99
N MET A 144 14.00 9.67 -18.79
CA MET A 144 13.69 9.02 -20.08
C MET A 144 13.34 7.54 -19.91
N ASN A 145 13.97 6.83 -18.97
CA ASN A 145 13.79 5.39 -18.78
C ASN A 145 12.91 5.01 -17.58
N ALA A 146 12.64 5.95 -16.67
CA ALA A 146 11.83 5.73 -15.47
C ALA A 146 10.81 6.85 -15.24
N PRO A 147 9.69 6.58 -14.55
CA PRO A 147 8.67 7.58 -14.24
C PRO A 147 9.08 8.47 -13.04
N LEU A 148 10.32 9.00 -13.04
CA LEU A 148 10.86 9.76 -11.89
C LEU A 148 10.01 11.00 -11.56
N ILE A 149 9.54 11.71 -12.59
CA ILE A 149 8.69 12.91 -12.46
C ILE A 149 7.34 12.62 -11.79
N ASP A 150 6.92 11.36 -11.68
CA ASP A 150 5.73 11.00 -10.91
C ASP A 150 5.98 11.03 -9.38
N SER A 151 7.25 11.17 -8.95
CA SER A 151 7.70 11.32 -7.57
C SER A 151 8.53 12.60 -7.38
N LEU A 152 7.87 13.73 -7.14
CA LEU A 152 8.53 15.03 -6.92
C LEU A 152 8.62 15.46 -5.45
N THR A 153 8.28 14.58 -4.51
CA THR A 153 8.49 14.84 -3.09
C THR A 153 9.98 14.80 -2.75
N PRO A 154 10.46 15.53 -1.72
CA PRO A 154 11.88 15.57 -1.40
C PRO A 154 12.38 14.34 -0.62
N HIS A 155 11.51 13.42 -0.22
CA HIS A 155 11.80 12.30 0.68
C HIS A 155 12.65 11.19 0.05
N LYS A 156 13.92 11.52 -0.19
CA LYS A 156 14.93 10.77 -0.95
C LYS A 156 16.30 11.11 -0.38
N MET A 157 17.28 10.28 -0.69
CA MET A 157 18.69 10.60 -0.42
C MET A 157 19.29 11.32 -1.62
N PHE A 158 20.03 12.38 -1.35
CA PHE A 158 20.79 13.14 -2.32
C PHE A 158 22.25 13.14 -1.91
N ARG A 159 23.16 12.84 -2.83
CA ARG A 159 24.60 12.96 -2.57
C ARG A 159 24.92 14.42 -2.27
N ARG A 160 25.58 14.70 -1.14
CA ARG A 160 25.81 16.08 -0.68
C ARG A 160 26.69 16.86 -1.66
N SER A 161 27.76 16.25 -2.18
CA SER A 161 28.62 16.88 -3.19
C SER A 161 27.83 17.27 -4.44
N PHE A 162 26.89 16.43 -4.88
CA PHE A 162 26.00 16.74 -6.01
C PHE A 162 25.10 17.95 -5.71
N LEU A 163 24.53 18.04 -4.51
CA LEU A 163 23.74 19.21 -4.10
C LEU A 163 24.57 20.51 -4.14
N ASP A 164 25.81 20.45 -3.66
CA ASP A 164 26.71 21.61 -3.58
C ASP A 164 27.26 22.02 -4.96
N GLU A 165 27.73 21.07 -5.77
CA GLU A 165 28.24 21.30 -7.13
C GLU A 165 27.19 21.89 -8.06
N ARG A 166 25.91 21.51 -7.90
CA ARG A 166 24.79 22.02 -8.70
C ARG A 166 24.11 23.24 -8.07
N GLY A 167 24.45 23.61 -6.84
CA GLY A 167 23.79 24.69 -6.12
C GLY A 167 22.29 24.44 -5.87
N LEU A 168 21.90 23.17 -5.69
CA LEU A 168 20.50 22.78 -5.51
C LEU A 168 19.98 23.23 -4.14
N ARG A 169 18.99 24.13 -4.12
CA ARG A 169 18.33 24.64 -2.91
C ARG A 169 16.83 24.77 -3.14
N PHE A 170 16.04 24.62 -2.08
CA PHE A 170 14.59 24.81 -2.13
C PHE A 170 14.27 26.30 -2.30
N PRO A 171 13.32 26.66 -3.19
CA PRO A 171 12.77 28.00 -3.22
C PRO A 171 12.19 28.40 -1.86
N GLU A 172 12.66 29.51 -1.30
CA GLU A 172 12.22 29.98 0.01
C GLU A 172 10.97 30.87 -0.06
N GLY A 173 10.34 31.03 1.11
CA GLY A 173 9.06 31.71 1.30
C GLY A 173 7.87 30.77 1.15
N ARG A 174 6.66 31.34 1.29
CA ARG A 174 5.39 30.59 1.20
C ARG A 174 5.09 30.21 -0.25
N ARG A 175 5.71 29.14 -0.73
CA ARG A 175 5.59 28.63 -2.10
C ARG A 175 4.99 27.23 -2.10
N ARG A 176 3.91 27.03 -2.82
CA ARG A 176 3.42 25.68 -3.13
C ARG A 176 4.34 25.06 -4.18
N LEU A 177 4.58 23.75 -4.11
CA LEU A 177 5.37 23.03 -5.11
C LEU A 177 6.86 23.42 -5.12
N GLU A 178 7.39 23.89 -4.00
CA GLU A 178 8.82 24.17 -3.85
C GLU A 178 9.67 22.91 -4.04
N ASP A 179 9.10 21.76 -3.65
CA ASP A 179 9.66 20.44 -3.89
C ASP A 179 9.69 20.07 -5.38
N HIS A 180 8.65 20.45 -6.15
CA HIS A 180 8.63 20.22 -7.60
C HIS A 180 9.78 20.95 -8.29
N VAL A 181 10.11 22.18 -7.89
CA VAL A 181 11.24 22.93 -8.44
C VAL A 181 12.55 22.21 -8.13
N PHE A 182 12.81 21.96 -6.84
CA PHE A 182 14.04 21.33 -6.37
C PHE A 182 14.27 19.93 -6.97
N VAL A 183 13.27 19.05 -6.88
CA VAL A 183 13.41 17.65 -7.29
C VAL A 183 13.45 17.51 -8.82
N THR A 184 12.72 18.35 -9.56
CA THR A 184 12.82 18.35 -11.03
C THR A 184 14.20 18.78 -11.49
N GLU A 185 14.76 19.83 -10.89
CA GLU A 185 16.11 20.27 -11.22
C GLU A 185 17.15 19.20 -10.85
N ALA A 186 17.01 18.55 -9.70
CA ALA A 186 17.85 17.43 -9.31
C ALA A 186 17.80 16.28 -10.33
N TYR A 187 16.61 15.85 -10.78
CA TYR A 187 16.51 14.77 -11.76
C TYR A 187 17.03 15.13 -13.16
N LEU A 188 16.92 16.39 -13.58
CA LEU A 188 17.41 16.83 -14.90
C LEU A 188 18.93 17.07 -14.92
N THR A 189 19.56 17.19 -13.75
CA THR A 189 21.00 17.48 -13.62
C THR A 189 21.84 16.33 -13.03
N ALA A 190 21.18 15.31 -12.46
CA ALA A 190 21.82 14.10 -11.95
C ALA A 190 22.43 13.26 -13.08
N GLY A 191 23.62 12.71 -12.83
CA GLY A 191 24.26 11.72 -13.71
C GLY A 191 23.69 10.31 -13.53
N SER A 192 23.16 10.00 -12.34
CA SER A 192 22.50 8.73 -12.05
C SER A 192 21.47 8.85 -10.90
N VAL A 193 20.28 8.29 -11.11
CA VAL A 193 19.26 8.08 -10.06
C VAL A 193 19.09 6.59 -9.81
N ALA A 194 19.12 6.15 -8.55
CA ALA A 194 18.83 4.77 -8.17
C ALA A 194 17.44 4.67 -7.53
N VAL A 195 16.68 3.62 -7.83
CA VAL A 195 15.35 3.35 -7.27
C VAL A 195 15.35 2.01 -6.55
N LEU A 196 15.18 2.03 -5.23
CA LEU A 196 15.07 0.86 -4.38
C LEU A 196 13.59 0.58 -4.08
N SER A 197 13.09 -0.55 -4.53
CA SER A 197 11.66 -0.91 -4.61
C SER A 197 11.29 -2.19 -3.83
N ASP A 198 12.26 -2.95 -3.38
CA ASP A 198 12.07 -4.21 -2.64
C ASP A 198 11.86 -4.01 -1.13
N TYR A 199 12.28 -2.87 -0.57
CA TYR A 199 12.12 -2.53 0.84
C TYR A 199 11.44 -1.18 1.04
N VAL A 200 10.40 -1.12 1.90
CA VAL A 200 9.72 0.14 2.23
C VAL A 200 10.62 1.01 3.09
N CYS A 201 11.18 2.06 2.49
CA CYS A 201 12.11 2.95 3.15
C CYS A 201 11.41 4.09 3.88
N TYR A 202 10.25 4.53 3.38
CA TYR A 202 9.60 5.76 3.85
C TYR A 202 8.09 5.59 4.01
N TYR A 203 7.53 6.06 5.11
CA TYR A 203 6.10 6.00 5.40
C TYR A 203 5.49 7.40 5.41
N HIS A 204 4.64 7.66 4.40
CA HIS A 204 3.95 8.91 4.20
C HIS A 204 2.60 8.94 4.91
N VAL A 205 2.43 9.83 5.88
CA VAL A 205 1.33 9.82 6.83
C VAL A 205 0.43 11.03 6.61
N LYS A 206 -0.87 10.77 6.57
CA LYS A 206 -1.87 11.83 6.71
C LYS A 206 -2.18 12.01 8.20
N ARG A 207 -1.90 13.19 8.76
CA ARG A 207 -2.27 13.49 10.15
C ARG A 207 -3.80 13.46 10.30
N GLU A 208 -4.26 13.05 11.48
CA GLU A 208 -5.71 12.98 11.77
C GLU A 208 -6.38 14.37 11.76
N ASP A 209 -5.63 15.41 12.11
CA ASP A 209 -6.09 16.80 12.12
C ASP A 209 -6.08 17.46 10.73
N ALA A 210 -5.53 16.77 9.71
CA ALA A 210 -5.32 17.26 8.36
C ALA A 210 -4.54 18.59 8.27
N SER A 211 -3.69 18.88 9.25
CA SER A 211 -2.91 20.12 9.31
C SER A 211 -1.68 20.12 8.41
N ASN A 212 -1.26 18.97 7.84
CA ASN A 212 -0.10 18.92 6.97
C ASN A 212 -0.28 19.91 5.80
N ALA A 213 0.80 20.64 5.46
CA ALA A 213 0.76 21.71 4.49
C ALA A 213 0.06 21.27 3.18
N GLY A 214 0.35 20.07 2.67
CA GLY A 214 -0.20 19.51 1.44
C GLY A 214 -1.73 19.34 1.39
N PHE A 215 -2.45 19.39 2.51
CA PHE A 215 -3.90 19.19 2.58
C PHE A 215 -4.72 20.47 2.74
N GLN A 216 -4.08 21.62 2.99
CA GLN A 216 -4.81 22.89 3.04
C GLN A 216 -5.40 23.24 1.68
N ARG A 217 -6.54 23.94 1.67
CA ARG A 217 -7.19 24.40 0.44
C ARG A 217 -6.20 25.24 -0.37
N ILE A 218 -6.18 24.98 -1.67
CA ILE A 218 -5.30 25.66 -2.59
C ILE A 218 -5.92 27.01 -2.94
N ASP A 219 -5.12 28.07 -2.88
CA ASP A 219 -5.42 29.31 -3.58
C ASP A 219 -5.06 29.11 -5.07
N PRO A 220 -6.04 29.05 -6.00
CA PRO A 220 -5.77 28.70 -7.39
C PRO A 220 -4.73 29.63 -8.03
N VAL A 221 -4.82 30.94 -7.81
CA VAL A 221 -3.94 31.93 -8.42
C VAL A 221 -2.49 31.74 -7.96
N GLY A 222 -2.26 31.71 -6.64
CA GLY A 222 -0.93 31.48 -6.08
C GLY A 222 -0.34 30.13 -6.48
N TYR A 223 -1.16 29.09 -6.55
CA TYR A 223 -0.73 27.74 -6.93
C TYR A 223 -0.25 27.65 -8.37
N PHE A 224 -1.04 28.16 -9.32
CA PHE A 224 -0.67 28.11 -10.74
C PHE A 224 0.44 29.11 -11.09
N ARG A 225 0.67 30.14 -10.27
CA ARG A 225 1.91 30.92 -10.31
C ARG A 225 3.11 30.06 -9.93
N ASN A 226 3.07 29.36 -8.79
CA ASN A 226 4.21 28.51 -8.40
C ASN A 226 4.38 27.27 -9.30
N LEU A 227 3.29 26.75 -9.90
CA LEU A 227 3.39 25.69 -10.90
C LEU A 227 4.20 26.12 -12.12
N ARG A 228 4.09 27.38 -12.56
CA ARG A 228 4.92 27.91 -13.65
C ARG A 228 6.40 27.85 -13.31
N GLU A 229 6.79 28.14 -12.07
CA GLU A 229 8.20 28.04 -11.63
C GLU A 229 8.75 26.61 -11.83
N ALA A 230 7.95 25.58 -11.58
CA ALA A 230 8.34 24.19 -11.84
C ALA A 230 8.44 23.88 -13.35
N LEU A 231 7.59 24.49 -14.18
CA LEU A 231 7.68 24.37 -15.65
C LEU A 231 8.90 25.12 -16.20
N ASP A 232 9.24 26.28 -15.61
CA ASP A 232 10.41 27.08 -15.99
C ASP A 232 11.71 26.28 -15.80
N VAL A 233 11.80 25.44 -14.75
CA VAL A 233 12.92 24.49 -14.58
C VAL A 233 13.01 23.52 -15.74
N VAL A 234 11.89 22.93 -16.16
CA VAL A 234 11.90 22.00 -17.30
C VAL A 234 12.35 22.71 -18.58
N GLU A 235 11.88 23.94 -18.81
CA GLU A 235 12.28 24.75 -19.97
C GLU A 235 13.75 25.15 -19.94
N LYS A 236 14.31 25.40 -18.75
CA LYS A 236 15.73 25.68 -18.56
C LYS A 236 16.63 24.54 -19.04
N TYR A 237 16.19 23.28 -18.89
CA TYR A 237 17.01 22.09 -19.15
C TYR A 237 16.59 21.27 -20.37
N THR A 238 15.55 21.68 -21.10
CA THR A 238 15.04 20.97 -22.27
C THR A 238 14.71 21.94 -23.38
N GLU A 239 14.72 21.50 -24.63
CA GLU A 239 14.18 22.24 -25.78
C GLU A 239 12.74 21.79 -26.08
N PRO A 240 11.93 22.58 -26.82
CA PRO A 240 10.63 22.13 -27.29
C PRO A 240 10.76 20.80 -28.06
N GLY A 241 10.00 19.79 -27.66
CA GLY A 241 10.06 18.47 -28.30
C GLY A 241 9.56 17.33 -27.40
N PRO A 242 9.75 16.07 -27.85
CA PRO A 242 9.15 14.90 -27.20
C PRO A 242 9.52 14.71 -25.73
N LEU A 243 10.74 15.10 -25.33
CA LEU A 243 11.18 15.03 -23.94
C LEU A 243 10.44 16.05 -23.08
N ARG A 244 10.43 17.34 -23.45
CA ARG A 244 9.71 18.38 -22.73
C ARG A 244 8.23 18.03 -22.59
N ASP A 245 7.61 17.61 -23.69
CA ASP A 245 6.21 17.18 -23.69
C ASP A 245 5.95 16.03 -22.73
N ARG A 246 6.86 15.05 -22.68
CA ARG A 246 6.78 13.92 -21.75
C ARG A 246 6.85 14.36 -20.29
N LEU A 247 7.72 15.30 -19.95
CA LEU A 247 7.82 15.83 -18.58
C LEU A 247 6.54 16.60 -18.21
N TYR A 248 6.06 17.45 -19.12
CA TYR A 248 4.85 18.27 -18.95
C TYR A 248 3.60 17.44 -18.67
N ARG A 249 3.48 16.24 -19.26
CA ARG A 249 2.34 15.34 -19.05
C ARG A 249 2.02 15.12 -17.59
N ARG A 250 3.00 15.07 -16.70
CA ARG A 250 2.74 14.84 -15.27
C ARG A 250 1.99 16.01 -14.64
N TRP A 251 2.43 17.26 -14.87
CA TRP A 251 1.76 18.43 -14.31
C TRP A 251 0.39 18.60 -14.96
N PHE A 252 0.29 18.43 -16.29
CA PHE A 252 -1.01 18.51 -16.96
C PHE A 252 -1.99 17.45 -16.46
N ARG A 253 -1.52 16.22 -16.27
CA ARG A 253 -2.31 15.12 -15.70
C ARG A 253 -2.71 15.41 -14.25
N ASN A 254 -1.74 15.51 -13.35
CA ASN A 254 -2.01 15.46 -11.91
C ASN A 254 -2.54 16.80 -11.36
N GLU A 255 -2.02 17.92 -11.88
CA GLU A 255 -2.31 19.25 -11.36
C GLU A 255 -3.44 19.97 -12.10
N MET A 256 -3.88 19.43 -13.24
CA MET A 256 -4.96 20.02 -14.03
C MET A 256 -6.04 18.98 -14.33
N ILE A 257 -5.81 18.06 -15.26
CA ILE A 257 -6.82 17.10 -15.74
C ILE A 257 -7.46 16.30 -14.59
N GLU A 258 -6.68 15.65 -13.73
CA GLU A 258 -7.23 14.83 -12.64
C GLU A 258 -7.95 15.67 -11.56
N ARG A 259 -7.79 16.99 -11.53
CA ARG A 259 -8.59 17.91 -10.69
C ARG A 259 -9.97 18.18 -11.27
N MET A 260 -10.09 18.12 -12.59
CA MET A 260 -11.31 18.38 -13.36
C MET A 260 -12.14 17.11 -13.59
N ARG A 261 -11.96 16.07 -12.77
CA ARG A 261 -12.56 14.74 -12.99
C ARG A 261 -13.37 14.24 -11.81
N GLY A 262 -14.38 13.44 -12.15
CA GLY A 262 -15.18 12.66 -11.21
C GLY A 262 -15.65 13.39 -9.95
N GLY A 263 -15.63 12.66 -8.82
CA GLY A 263 -15.99 13.19 -7.51
C GLY A 263 -15.04 14.27 -6.96
N ARG A 264 -13.83 14.43 -7.52
CA ARG A 264 -12.88 15.45 -7.06
C ARG A 264 -13.33 16.85 -7.45
N LEU A 265 -13.72 17.04 -8.72
CA LEU A 265 -14.32 18.29 -9.19
C LEU A 265 -15.64 18.57 -8.47
N LEU A 266 -16.54 17.58 -8.46
CA LEU A 266 -17.90 17.71 -7.94
C LEU A 266 -17.98 17.85 -6.41
N GLY A 267 -16.87 17.63 -5.69
CA GLY A 267 -16.79 17.81 -4.25
C GLY A 267 -16.57 19.27 -3.82
N TRP A 268 -16.17 20.15 -4.74
CA TRP A 268 -15.87 21.55 -4.41
C TRP A 268 -17.09 22.46 -4.48
N PRO A 269 -17.09 23.60 -3.76
CA PRO A 269 -18.02 24.70 -4.02
C PRO A 269 -17.97 25.15 -5.49
N GLU A 270 -19.11 25.53 -6.05
CA GLU A 270 -19.27 25.85 -7.48
C GLU A 270 -18.36 27.00 -7.93
N ASP A 271 -18.39 28.12 -7.20
CA ASP A 271 -17.52 29.28 -7.38
C ASP A 271 -16.03 28.90 -7.49
N TYR A 272 -15.58 28.02 -6.61
CA TYR A 272 -14.21 27.52 -6.59
C TYR A 272 -13.88 26.59 -7.75
N ARG A 273 -14.84 25.78 -8.24
CA ARG A 273 -14.62 24.96 -9.45
C ARG A 273 -14.36 25.86 -10.64
N HIS A 274 -15.13 26.93 -10.81
CA HIS A 274 -14.96 27.88 -11.89
C HIS A 274 -13.64 28.65 -11.80
N GLU A 275 -13.26 29.10 -10.60
CA GLU A 275 -11.96 29.76 -10.39
C GLU A 275 -10.78 28.81 -10.70
N MET A 276 -10.82 27.59 -10.16
CA MET A 276 -9.81 26.56 -10.42
C MET A 276 -9.71 26.25 -11.91
N PHE A 277 -10.84 26.07 -12.59
CA PHE A 277 -10.89 25.82 -14.02
C PHE A 277 -10.29 26.98 -14.83
N ARG A 278 -10.62 28.24 -14.48
CA ARG A 278 -10.09 29.43 -15.15
C ARG A 278 -8.56 29.50 -15.06
N GLU A 279 -7.99 29.26 -13.89
CA GLU A 279 -6.53 29.28 -13.73
C GLU A 279 -5.86 28.10 -14.44
N ILE A 280 -6.47 26.91 -14.43
CA ILE A 280 -6.02 25.75 -15.22
C ILE A 280 -6.03 26.08 -16.71
N HIS A 281 -7.13 26.62 -17.23
CA HIS A 281 -7.28 26.97 -18.65
C HIS A 281 -6.17 27.91 -19.11
N LYS A 282 -5.92 28.99 -18.35
CA LYS A 282 -4.84 29.96 -18.64
C LYS A 282 -3.49 29.28 -18.81
N VAL A 283 -3.08 28.43 -17.86
CA VAL A 283 -1.77 27.75 -17.96
C VAL A 283 -1.76 26.73 -19.08
N ALA A 284 -2.87 26.01 -19.28
CA ALA A 284 -3.00 25.00 -20.33
C ALA A 284 -2.81 25.58 -21.74
N VAL A 285 -3.42 26.73 -22.04
CA VAL A 285 -3.25 27.40 -23.34
C VAL A 285 -1.89 28.08 -23.48
N GLU A 286 -1.32 28.58 -22.39
CA GLU A 286 -0.03 29.27 -22.35
C GLU A 286 1.16 28.31 -22.58
N ARG A 287 1.16 27.14 -21.90
CA ARG A 287 2.36 26.30 -21.77
C ARG A 287 2.25 24.91 -22.39
N PHE A 288 1.05 24.38 -22.65
CA PHE A 288 0.87 22.97 -23.04
C PHE A 288 0.49 22.81 -24.52
N GLY A 289 1.51 22.49 -25.33
CA GLY A 289 1.36 22.16 -26.75
C GLY A 289 0.64 20.83 -27.02
N PRO A 290 0.22 20.57 -28.27
CA PRO A 290 -0.51 19.35 -28.63
C PRO A 290 0.27 18.05 -28.37
N GLY A 291 1.61 18.06 -28.49
CA GLY A 291 2.47 16.88 -28.26
C GLY A 291 2.47 16.35 -26.82
N VAL A 292 2.08 17.19 -25.85
CA VAL A 292 1.82 16.76 -24.47
C VAL A 292 0.70 15.72 -24.46
N MET A 293 -0.42 16.01 -25.13
CA MET A 293 -1.63 15.18 -25.12
C MET A 293 -1.45 13.84 -25.85
N THR A 294 -0.60 13.78 -26.87
CA THR A 294 -0.35 12.57 -27.68
C THR A 294 0.04 11.34 -26.83
N GLY A 295 0.79 11.56 -25.74
CA GLY A 295 1.21 10.49 -24.83
C GLY A 295 0.25 10.19 -23.68
N MET A 296 -0.89 10.88 -23.61
CA MET A 296 -1.87 10.71 -22.53
C MET A 296 -2.92 9.65 -22.87
N LEU A 297 -3.65 9.21 -21.85
CA LEU A 297 -4.73 8.24 -22.02
C LEU A 297 -5.97 8.92 -22.66
N PRO A 298 -6.81 8.20 -23.42
CA PRO A 298 -7.91 8.80 -24.19
C PRO A 298 -8.79 9.77 -23.40
N THR A 299 -9.25 9.36 -22.21
CA THR A 299 -10.10 10.22 -21.37
C THR A 299 -9.38 11.45 -20.82
N GLN A 300 -8.06 11.37 -20.64
CA GLN A 300 -7.25 12.53 -20.25
C GLN A 300 -7.07 13.50 -21.42
N GLN A 301 -6.96 12.99 -22.65
CA GLN A 301 -6.92 13.84 -23.85
C GLN A 301 -8.24 14.58 -24.04
N VAL A 302 -9.39 13.91 -23.82
CA VAL A 302 -10.71 14.54 -23.86
C VAL A 302 -10.80 15.69 -22.86
N VAL A 303 -10.49 15.45 -21.59
CA VAL A 303 -10.53 16.50 -20.56
C VAL A 303 -9.53 17.62 -20.87
N GLY A 304 -8.31 17.28 -21.34
CA GLY A 304 -7.30 18.24 -21.74
C GLY A 304 -7.75 19.15 -22.90
N ALA A 305 -8.38 18.57 -23.92
CA ALA A 305 -8.94 19.30 -25.05
C ALA A 305 -10.07 20.24 -24.61
N LEU A 306 -10.98 19.77 -23.76
CA LEU A 306 -12.07 20.59 -23.22
C LEU A 306 -11.54 21.73 -22.33
N ILE A 307 -10.47 21.49 -21.56
CA ILE A 307 -9.78 22.53 -20.80
C ILE A 307 -9.25 23.59 -21.75
N LYS A 308 -8.50 23.21 -22.78
CA LYS A 308 -7.89 24.15 -23.73
C LYS A 308 -8.91 24.96 -24.51
N ALA A 309 -10.10 24.41 -24.71
CA ALA A 309 -11.19 25.06 -25.42
C ALA A 309 -12.20 25.80 -24.52
N ASP A 310 -11.91 25.94 -23.22
CA ASP A 310 -12.75 26.65 -22.25
C ASP A 310 -14.17 26.03 -22.09
N ARG A 311 -14.28 24.70 -22.19
CA ARG A 311 -15.55 23.95 -22.18
C ARG A 311 -15.88 23.33 -20.82
N TYR A 312 -16.05 24.17 -19.80
CA TYR A 312 -16.41 23.71 -18.45
C TYR A 312 -17.70 22.88 -18.38
N PRO A 313 -18.81 23.22 -19.08
CA PRO A 313 -20.05 22.42 -19.00
C PRO A 313 -19.86 20.95 -19.40
N ASP A 314 -19.10 20.69 -20.48
CA ASP A 314 -18.78 19.32 -20.93
C ASP A 314 -17.90 18.57 -19.91
N ILE A 315 -16.95 19.27 -19.28
CA ILE A 315 -16.13 18.71 -18.20
C ILE A 315 -17.00 18.33 -17.00
N GLU A 316 -17.97 19.17 -16.62
CA GLU A 316 -18.86 18.87 -15.51
C GLU A 316 -19.77 17.67 -15.83
N ALA A 317 -20.33 17.61 -17.04
CA ALA A 317 -21.13 16.46 -17.50
C ALA A 317 -20.32 15.16 -17.46
N LEU A 318 -19.08 15.20 -17.98
CA LEU A 318 -18.15 14.08 -17.92
C LEU A 318 -17.84 13.67 -16.47
N ALA A 319 -17.56 14.63 -15.59
CA ALA A 319 -17.26 14.36 -14.19
C ALA A 319 -18.43 13.70 -13.45
N ARG A 320 -19.69 14.07 -13.77
CA ARG A 320 -20.89 13.43 -13.21
C ARG A 320 -20.97 11.97 -13.59
N TRP A 321 -20.73 11.65 -14.84
CA TRP A 321 -20.69 10.27 -15.31
C TRP A 321 -19.52 9.47 -14.74
N GLU A 322 -18.31 10.05 -14.71
CA GLU A 322 -17.11 9.41 -14.15
C GLU A 322 -17.24 9.09 -12.66
N LYS A 323 -18.01 9.90 -11.92
CA LYS A 323 -18.26 9.69 -10.49
C LYS A 323 -18.93 8.34 -10.22
N ASP A 324 -19.61 7.75 -11.18
CA ASP A 324 -20.32 6.47 -11.03
C ASP A 324 -19.53 5.26 -11.55
N ILE A 325 -18.32 5.49 -12.08
CA ILE A 325 -17.42 4.41 -12.51
C ILE A 325 -16.83 3.69 -11.28
N ARG A 326 -17.06 2.38 -11.19
CA ARG A 326 -16.56 1.49 -10.13
C ARG A 326 -15.86 0.27 -10.73
N PRO A 327 -14.81 -0.25 -10.10
CA PRO A 327 -14.24 -1.54 -10.47
C PRO A 327 -15.16 -2.67 -10.02
N GLY A 328 -15.25 -3.74 -10.80
CA GLY A 328 -15.80 -5.03 -10.39
C GLY A 328 -14.73 -6.10 -10.50
N ALA A 329 -14.59 -6.94 -9.48
CA ALA A 329 -13.68 -8.07 -9.49
C ALA A 329 -14.33 -9.28 -8.83
N GLU A 330 -14.10 -10.46 -9.40
CA GLU A 330 -14.60 -11.73 -8.89
C GLU A 330 -13.45 -12.72 -8.72
N LEU A 331 -13.33 -13.34 -7.55
CA LEU A 331 -12.39 -14.41 -7.29
C LEU A 331 -12.99 -15.74 -7.77
N THR A 332 -12.45 -16.30 -8.85
CA THR A 332 -12.98 -17.50 -9.50
C THR A 332 -12.28 -18.78 -9.06
N GLY A 333 -11.07 -18.70 -8.48
CA GLY A 333 -10.34 -19.84 -7.93
C GLY A 333 -9.31 -19.41 -6.88
N LEU A 334 -9.03 -20.30 -5.94
CA LEU A 334 -8.05 -20.11 -4.86
C LEU A 334 -7.50 -21.47 -4.48
N GLU A 335 -6.20 -21.70 -4.56
CA GLU A 335 -5.60 -22.98 -4.21
C GLU A 335 -4.13 -22.82 -3.83
N TRP A 336 -3.59 -23.79 -3.09
CA TRP A 336 -2.16 -23.87 -2.80
C TRP A 336 -1.46 -24.79 -3.80
N GLU A 337 -0.31 -24.38 -4.30
CA GLU A 337 0.55 -25.15 -5.20
C GLU A 337 2.01 -24.88 -4.81
N GLY A 338 2.72 -25.92 -4.33
CA GLY A 338 4.14 -25.80 -3.95
C GLY A 338 4.44 -24.69 -2.94
N GLY A 339 3.61 -24.53 -1.90
CA GLY A 339 3.77 -23.47 -0.90
C GLY A 339 3.38 -22.06 -1.37
N THR A 340 2.92 -21.91 -2.60
CA THR A 340 2.44 -20.65 -3.18
C THR A 340 0.92 -20.65 -3.28
N LEU A 341 0.29 -19.53 -2.94
CA LEU A 341 -1.16 -19.37 -3.07
C LEU A 341 -1.49 -18.87 -4.48
N ARG A 342 -2.15 -19.70 -5.29
CA ARG A 342 -2.60 -19.37 -6.63
C ARG A 342 -4.04 -18.83 -6.60
N LEU A 343 -4.26 -17.72 -7.29
CA LEU A 343 -5.56 -17.06 -7.42
C LEU A 343 -5.95 -16.99 -8.89
N ALA A 344 -7.20 -17.33 -9.20
CA ALA A 344 -7.82 -17.02 -10.48
C ALA A 344 -8.93 -15.99 -10.24
N PHE A 345 -8.98 -14.93 -11.04
CA PHE A 345 -9.96 -13.86 -10.86
C PHE A 345 -10.29 -13.13 -12.17
N THR A 346 -11.38 -12.39 -12.15
CA THR A 346 -11.75 -11.50 -13.25
C THR A 346 -11.82 -10.05 -12.78
N GLY A 347 -11.70 -9.11 -13.73
CA GLY A 347 -11.88 -7.70 -13.48
C GLY A 347 -12.51 -6.97 -14.68
N GLU A 348 -13.41 -6.04 -14.38
CA GLU A 348 -14.00 -5.12 -15.35
C GLU A 348 -14.33 -3.76 -14.71
N MET A 349 -14.64 -2.76 -15.54
CA MET A 349 -15.24 -1.51 -15.07
C MET A 349 -16.77 -1.59 -15.15
N ARG A 350 -17.44 -0.93 -14.20
CA ARG A 350 -18.89 -0.79 -14.14
C ARG A 350 -19.25 0.68 -14.06
N VAL A 351 -20.35 1.09 -14.67
CA VAL A 351 -20.93 2.43 -14.56
C VAL A 351 -22.34 2.28 -14.02
N SER A 352 -22.67 2.99 -12.94
CA SER A 352 -24.02 2.90 -12.31
C SER A 352 -24.45 1.47 -12.00
N LYS A 353 -23.49 0.63 -11.57
CA LYS A 353 -23.62 -0.80 -11.29
C LYS A 353 -23.78 -1.72 -12.51
N GLU A 354 -23.86 -1.23 -13.73
CA GLU A 354 -23.86 -2.06 -14.95
C GLU A 354 -22.45 -2.20 -15.54
N PRO A 355 -22.12 -3.30 -16.25
CA PRO A 355 -20.85 -3.41 -16.96
C PRO A 355 -20.64 -2.25 -17.93
N MET A 356 -19.45 -1.66 -17.91
CA MET A 356 -19.08 -0.62 -18.89
C MET A 356 -19.01 -1.26 -20.29
N THR A 357 -19.71 -0.63 -21.25
CA THR A 357 -19.72 -1.06 -22.64
C THR A 357 -18.99 -0.07 -23.54
N PHE A 358 -18.53 -0.58 -24.68
CA PHE A 358 -17.82 0.15 -25.72
C PHE A 358 -18.52 -0.10 -27.06
N LEU A 359 -18.62 0.94 -27.88
CA LEU A 359 -19.08 0.81 -29.27
C LEU A 359 -18.02 0.08 -30.09
N ARG A 360 -18.44 -0.81 -30.98
CA ARG A 360 -17.55 -1.51 -31.93
C ARG A 360 -17.14 -0.55 -33.04
N LYS A 361 -15.83 -0.28 -33.18
CA LYS A 361 -15.28 0.54 -34.26
C LYS A 361 -13.98 -0.06 -34.78
N GLY A 362 -14.10 -0.98 -35.74
CA GLY A 362 -12.97 -1.75 -36.29
C GLY A 362 -12.39 -2.72 -35.25
N GLU A 363 -11.07 -2.86 -35.22
CA GLU A 363 -10.38 -3.62 -34.17
C GLU A 363 -10.34 -2.89 -32.83
N GLU A 364 -10.59 -1.58 -32.79
CA GLU A 364 -10.67 -0.80 -31.56
C GLU A 364 -12.11 -0.68 -31.03
N GLY A 365 -12.24 -0.30 -29.76
CA GLY A 365 -13.53 0.13 -29.22
C GLY A 365 -13.59 1.65 -29.22
N LEU A 366 -14.79 2.22 -29.22
CA LEU A 366 -14.98 3.63 -28.90
C LEU A 366 -15.71 3.74 -27.57
N LEU A 367 -15.21 4.60 -26.69
CA LEU A 367 -15.92 4.91 -25.46
C LEU A 367 -16.99 5.94 -25.79
N ASP A 368 -18.24 5.60 -25.55
CA ASP A 368 -19.35 6.52 -25.72
C ASP A 368 -19.44 7.45 -24.50
N ILE A 369 -18.81 8.62 -24.62
CA ILE A 369 -18.70 9.61 -23.54
C ILE A 369 -19.90 10.56 -23.59
N PRO A 370 -20.53 10.89 -22.45
CA PRO A 370 -21.68 11.80 -22.40
C PRO A 370 -21.26 13.27 -22.43
N ILE A 371 -20.70 13.70 -23.56
CA ILE A 371 -20.40 15.10 -23.88
C ILE A 371 -21.24 15.55 -25.08
N GLU A 372 -21.56 16.84 -25.15
CA GLU A 372 -22.39 17.41 -26.20
C GLU A 372 -21.68 17.36 -27.56
N THR A 373 -22.43 17.47 -28.66
CA THR A 373 -21.87 17.49 -30.02
C THR A 373 -20.78 18.55 -30.17
N ALA A 374 -21.02 19.77 -29.68
CA ALA A 374 -20.04 20.84 -29.72
C ALA A 374 -18.78 20.51 -28.90
N GLY A 375 -18.87 19.66 -27.86
CA GLY A 375 -17.71 19.17 -27.13
C GLY A 375 -16.94 18.12 -27.93
N ARG A 376 -17.65 17.22 -28.63
CA ARG A 376 -17.05 16.21 -29.53
C ARG A 376 -16.28 16.87 -30.67
N ASP A 377 -16.83 17.93 -31.27
CA ASP A 377 -16.19 18.67 -32.36
C ASP A 377 -14.87 19.31 -31.91
N VAL A 378 -14.88 19.92 -30.72
CA VAL A 378 -13.68 20.53 -30.12
C VAL A 378 -12.60 19.50 -29.82
N VAL A 379 -12.97 18.34 -29.28
CA VAL A 379 -12.04 17.24 -29.03
C VAL A 379 -11.39 16.79 -30.34
N ALA A 380 -12.18 16.66 -31.41
CA ALA A 380 -11.66 16.33 -32.73
C ALA A 380 -10.71 17.41 -33.28
N LEU A 381 -11.02 18.70 -33.10
CA LEU A 381 -10.16 19.82 -33.52
C LEU A 381 -8.83 19.92 -32.77
N GLN A 382 -8.72 19.31 -31.59
CA GLN A 382 -7.48 19.25 -30.80
C GLN A 382 -6.64 17.99 -31.11
N ASP A 383 -7.00 17.23 -32.15
CA ASP A 383 -6.42 15.93 -32.50
C ASP A 383 -6.43 14.93 -31.32
N ALA A 384 -7.41 15.07 -30.42
CA ALA A 384 -7.53 14.22 -29.25
C ALA A 384 -8.25 12.90 -29.59
N ASP A 385 -7.64 11.79 -29.17
CA ASP A 385 -8.11 10.45 -29.47
C ASP A 385 -9.17 9.98 -28.45
N MET A 386 -10.40 9.76 -28.94
CA MET A 386 -11.52 9.21 -28.16
C MET A 386 -11.63 7.68 -28.24
N SER A 387 -10.79 7.01 -29.03
CA SER A 387 -10.81 5.55 -29.15
C SER A 387 -10.48 4.91 -27.81
N ALA A 388 -11.32 3.97 -27.39
CA ALA A 388 -11.05 3.12 -26.25
C ALA A 388 -9.91 2.17 -26.64
N ARG A 389 -8.69 2.54 -26.22
CA ARG A 389 -7.47 1.74 -26.35
C ARG A 389 -7.52 0.49 -25.45
N THR A 390 -8.51 -0.37 -25.66
CA THR A 390 -8.80 -1.57 -24.85
C THR A 390 -7.66 -2.57 -24.85
N GLY A 391 -6.83 -2.60 -25.90
CA GLY A 391 -5.59 -3.38 -25.94
C GLY A 391 -4.55 -2.97 -24.88
N LYS A 392 -4.62 -1.74 -24.35
CA LYS A 392 -3.77 -1.25 -23.26
C LYS A 392 -4.38 -1.50 -21.87
N ALA A 393 -5.55 -2.13 -21.79
CA ALA A 393 -6.16 -2.47 -20.51
C ALA A 393 -5.25 -3.42 -19.72
N LYS A 394 -5.21 -3.25 -18.41
CA LYS A 394 -4.35 -4.04 -17.53
C LYS A 394 -5.07 -4.34 -16.23
N ILE A 395 -4.77 -5.49 -15.65
CA ILE A 395 -5.16 -5.86 -14.30
C ILE A 395 -3.92 -6.26 -13.50
N ASP A 396 -3.81 -5.75 -12.29
CA ASP A 396 -2.73 -6.05 -11.34
C ASP A 396 -3.32 -6.62 -10.05
N LEU A 397 -2.54 -7.45 -9.36
CA LEU A 397 -2.81 -7.92 -8.00
C LEU A 397 -1.79 -7.27 -7.05
N VAL A 398 -2.27 -6.76 -5.93
CA VAL A 398 -1.44 -6.13 -4.90
C VAL A 398 -1.79 -6.74 -3.55
N VAL A 399 -0.78 -7.13 -2.77
CA VAL A 399 -0.93 -7.40 -1.34
C VAL A 399 -0.50 -6.16 -0.57
N ARG A 400 -1.30 -5.75 0.42
CA ARG A 400 -1.06 -4.56 1.24
C ARG A 400 -1.12 -4.93 2.71
N GLU A 401 -0.07 -4.70 3.48
CA GLU A 401 -0.10 -4.89 4.92
C GLU A 401 -0.98 -3.80 5.57
N ARG A 402 -1.92 -4.23 6.40
CA ARG A 402 -3.04 -3.40 6.86
C ARG A 402 -2.60 -2.25 7.78
N SER A 403 -1.62 -2.47 8.65
CA SER A 403 -1.24 -1.49 9.69
C SER A 403 -0.32 -0.38 9.17
N THR A 404 0.58 -0.74 8.26
CA THR A 404 1.64 0.09 7.70
C THR A 404 1.30 0.62 6.31
N ALA A 405 0.30 0.03 5.63
CA ALA A 405 -0.03 0.26 4.24
C ALA A 405 1.10 -0.06 3.25
N ALA A 406 2.11 -0.83 3.68
CA ALA A 406 3.15 -1.36 2.80
C ALA A 406 2.52 -2.24 1.73
N GLU A 407 2.86 -2.05 0.46
CA GLU A 407 2.21 -2.75 -0.64
C GLU A 407 3.17 -3.28 -1.70
N PHE A 408 2.84 -4.45 -2.24
CA PHE A 408 3.70 -5.18 -3.17
C PHE A 408 2.86 -5.81 -4.28
N TYR A 409 3.27 -5.55 -5.52
CA TYR A 409 2.66 -6.19 -6.69
C TYR A 409 3.04 -7.66 -6.73
N GLN A 410 2.08 -8.47 -7.14
CA GLN A 410 2.26 -9.89 -7.34
C GLN A 410 2.31 -10.20 -8.83
N PRO A 411 3.01 -11.27 -9.26
CA PRO A 411 2.98 -11.71 -10.65
C PRO A 411 1.55 -11.97 -11.12
N VAL A 412 1.18 -11.41 -12.27
CA VAL A 412 -0.14 -11.60 -12.89
C VAL A 412 0.01 -11.93 -14.36
N GLU A 413 -0.61 -13.03 -14.76
CA GLU A 413 -0.89 -13.34 -16.17
C GLU A 413 -2.35 -13.05 -16.44
N PHE A 414 -2.67 -12.45 -17.59
CA PHE A 414 -4.06 -12.15 -17.91
C PHE A 414 -4.34 -12.10 -19.40
N THR A 415 -5.62 -12.29 -19.74
CA THR A 415 -6.16 -12.15 -21.10
C THR A 415 -7.23 -11.07 -21.12
N ARG A 416 -7.42 -10.46 -22.30
CA ARG A 416 -8.45 -9.44 -22.56
C ARG A 416 -9.54 -10.06 -23.41
N GLN A 417 -10.73 -10.19 -22.87
CA GLN A 417 -11.86 -10.78 -23.58
C GLN A 417 -12.92 -9.73 -23.88
N ARG A 418 -13.35 -9.65 -25.14
CA ARG A 418 -14.53 -8.90 -25.54
C ARG A 418 -15.72 -9.83 -25.46
N MET A 419 -16.68 -9.49 -24.63
CA MET A 419 -17.96 -10.18 -24.55
C MET A 419 -19.04 -9.29 -25.15
N ASP A 420 -20.02 -9.88 -25.82
CA ASP A 420 -21.11 -9.11 -26.42
C ASP A 420 -21.85 -8.29 -25.36
N GLY A 421 -22.16 -7.04 -25.73
CA GLY A 421 -23.01 -6.17 -24.95
C GLY A 421 -24.47 -6.60 -25.06
N GLN A 422 -25.35 -5.92 -24.33
CA GLN A 422 -26.80 -6.08 -24.51
C GLN A 422 -27.24 -5.60 -25.91
N GLU A 423 -26.58 -4.57 -26.44
CA GLU A 423 -26.74 -4.07 -27.80
C GLU A 423 -25.70 -4.72 -28.73
N ALA A 424 -26.10 -5.08 -29.95
CA ALA A 424 -25.28 -5.84 -30.89
C ALA A 424 -24.00 -5.10 -31.34
N ASP A 425 -24.06 -3.77 -31.42
CA ASP A 425 -22.94 -2.90 -31.76
C ASP A 425 -22.03 -2.57 -30.56
N ARG A 426 -22.33 -3.12 -29.38
CA ARG A 426 -21.56 -2.91 -28.15
C ARG A 426 -20.87 -4.19 -27.67
N PHE A 427 -19.80 -4.00 -26.90
CA PHE A 427 -19.12 -5.07 -26.17
C PHE A 427 -18.72 -4.60 -24.78
N ARG A 428 -18.57 -5.54 -23.83
CA ARG A 428 -17.89 -5.30 -22.54
C ARG A 428 -16.49 -5.92 -22.55
N LEU A 429 -15.55 -5.29 -21.86
CA LEU A 429 -14.18 -5.76 -21.74
C LEU A 429 -13.98 -6.43 -20.37
N VAL A 430 -13.72 -7.73 -20.39
CA VAL A 430 -13.42 -8.52 -19.19
C VAL A 430 -11.95 -8.94 -19.21
N LEU A 431 -11.24 -8.65 -18.13
CA LEU A 431 -9.88 -9.11 -17.90
C LEU A 431 -9.94 -10.39 -17.07
N ARG A 432 -9.42 -11.50 -17.59
CA ARG A 432 -9.30 -12.76 -16.84
C ARG A 432 -7.86 -12.98 -16.46
N ALA A 433 -7.59 -13.18 -15.19
CA ALA A 433 -6.25 -13.18 -14.64
C ALA A 433 -5.99 -14.37 -13.72
N THR A 434 -4.74 -14.79 -13.69
CA THR A 434 -4.17 -15.68 -12.68
C THR A 434 -2.99 -14.99 -12.03
N ALA A 435 -2.85 -15.16 -10.73
CA ALA A 435 -1.76 -14.58 -9.96
C ALA A 435 -1.29 -15.55 -8.88
N THR A 436 -0.06 -15.34 -8.42
CA THR A 436 0.55 -16.12 -7.35
C THR A 436 0.95 -15.21 -6.20
N ILE A 437 0.70 -15.63 -4.98
CA ILE A 437 1.23 -15.02 -3.76
C ILE A 437 2.08 -16.08 -3.09
N ASP A 438 3.40 -15.93 -3.16
CA ASP A 438 4.32 -16.74 -2.37
C ASP A 438 4.62 -16.00 -1.05
N PRO A 439 4.13 -16.46 0.11
CA PRO A 439 4.36 -15.78 1.38
C PRO A 439 5.83 -15.60 1.75
N GLN A 440 6.76 -16.34 1.12
CA GLN A 440 8.19 -16.25 1.38
C GLN A 440 8.90 -15.19 0.51
N SER A 441 8.24 -14.67 -0.53
CA SER A 441 8.83 -13.66 -1.43
C SER A 441 7.88 -12.52 -1.82
N ALA A 442 6.61 -12.56 -1.39
CA ALA A 442 5.58 -11.62 -1.80
C ALA A 442 5.80 -10.17 -1.32
N ALA A 443 6.70 -9.92 -0.36
CA ALA A 443 7.11 -8.57 0.05
C ALA A 443 8.33 -8.09 -0.74
N GLY A 444 8.22 -8.06 -2.08
CA GLY A 444 9.27 -7.52 -2.94
C GLY A 444 10.53 -8.40 -3.04
N GLY A 445 10.37 -9.72 -2.86
CA GLY A 445 11.46 -10.69 -2.77
C GLY A 445 11.73 -11.17 -1.34
N ALA A 446 11.17 -10.50 -0.34
CA ALA A 446 11.25 -10.90 1.06
C ALA A 446 9.95 -11.61 1.53
N PRO A 447 10.01 -12.36 2.65
CA PRO A 447 8.83 -12.94 3.26
C PRO A 447 7.83 -11.88 3.74
N LEU A 448 6.54 -12.20 3.67
CA LEU A 448 5.49 -11.41 4.31
C LEU A 448 5.76 -11.37 5.81
N THR A 449 5.83 -10.16 6.36
CA THR A 449 5.99 -9.94 7.80
C THR A 449 4.73 -10.35 8.56
N ARG A 450 4.87 -10.49 9.89
CA ARG A 450 3.73 -10.78 10.75
C ARG A 450 2.69 -9.68 10.64
N GLY A 451 1.43 -10.05 10.43
CA GLY A 451 0.33 -9.10 10.33
C GLY A 451 -0.79 -9.57 9.41
N ILE A 452 -1.69 -8.64 9.08
CA ILE A 452 -2.76 -8.88 8.10
C ILE A 452 -2.40 -8.26 6.76
N TRP A 453 -2.41 -9.09 5.73
CA TRP A 453 -2.16 -8.70 4.35
C TRP A 453 -3.46 -8.73 3.56
N ASP A 454 -3.89 -7.54 3.13
CA ASP A 454 -5.10 -7.28 2.38
C ASP A 454 -4.83 -7.47 0.87
N VAL A 455 -5.60 -8.35 0.19
CA VAL A 455 -5.48 -8.60 -1.28
C VAL A 455 -6.36 -7.66 -2.14
N PHE A 456 -5.75 -6.81 -2.96
CA PHE A 456 -6.40 -5.84 -3.84
C PHE A 456 -6.21 -6.18 -5.32
N VAL A 457 -7.20 -5.84 -6.13
CA VAL A 457 -7.13 -5.85 -7.59
C VAL A 457 -7.19 -4.42 -8.10
N ARG A 458 -6.29 -4.09 -9.02
CA ARG A 458 -6.23 -2.78 -9.69
C ARG A 458 -6.53 -2.96 -11.16
N ILE A 459 -7.53 -2.24 -11.65
CA ILE A 459 -8.05 -2.34 -13.02
C ILE A 459 -7.74 -1.03 -13.73
N HIS A 460 -7.02 -1.13 -14.84
CA HIS A 460 -6.60 -0.03 -15.69
C HIS A 460 -7.33 -0.14 -17.03
N ILE A 461 -8.32 0.71 -17.26
CA ILE A 461 -9.11 0.72 -18.50
C ILE A 461 -9.33 2.17 -18.91
N CYS A 462 -9.00 2.51 -20.17
CA CYS A 462 -9.35 3.78 -20.83
C CYS A 462 -9.01 5.07 -20.07
N GLY A 463 -7.93 5.09 -19.28
CA GLY A 463 -7.54 6.27 -18.51
C GLY A 463 -8.03 6.33 -17.08
N TRP A 464 -8.75 5.31 -16.63
CA TRP A 464 -9.05 5.11 -15.22
C TRP A 464 -8.21 3.98 -14.64
N THR A 465 -7.67 4.26 -13.47
CA THR A 465 -7.14 3.24 -12.56
C THR A 465 -8.06 3.18 -11.36
N LYS A 466 -8.72 2.05 -11.16
CA LYS A 466 -9.60 1.82 -10.01
C LYS A 466 -9.14 0.60 -9.25
N GLU A 467 -9.21 0.68 -7.93
CA GLU A 467 -8.81 -0.40 -7.03
C GLU A 467 -10.02 -0.91 -6.26
N THR A 468 -10.06 -2.22 -6.01
CA THR A 468 -11.02 -2.85 -5.10
C THR A 468 -10.38 -4.00 -4.32
N ARG A 469 -10.93 -4.30 -3.14
CA ARG A 469 -10.63 -5.54 -2.43
C ARG A 469 -11.13 -6.74 -3.24
N LEU A 470 -10.36 -7.82 -3.29
CA LEU A 470 -10.76 -9.08 -3.92
C LEU A 470 -11.50 -9.99 -2.92
N GLY A 471 -12.39 -10.86 -3.39
CA GLY A 471 -12.97 -11.97 -2.61
C GLY A 471 -14.40 -11.78 -2.11
N ALA A 472 -14.92 -10.55 -2.00
CA ALA A 472 -16.32 -10.34 -1.61
C ALA A 472 -17.30 -11.02 -2.58
N VAL A 473 -17.01 -10.94 -3.87
CA VAL A 473 -17.64 -11.73 -4.93
C VAL A 473 -16.70 -12.87 -5.28
N ARG A 474 -17.14 -14.11 -5.09
CA ARG A 474 -16.30 -15.31 -5.28
C ARG A 474 -17.12 -16.54 -5.67
N SER A 475 -16.50 -17.44 -6.43
CA SER A 475 -17.07 -18.74 -6.79
C SER A 475 -17.04 -19.73 -5.63
N GLU A 476 -17.78 -20.85 -5.75
CA GLU A 476 -17.68 -21.96 -4.79
C GLU A 476 -16.31 -22.64 -4.83
N ALA A 477 -15.65 -22.72 -5.98
CA ALA A 477 -14.28 -23.24 -6.08
C ALA A 477 -13.29 -22.40 -5.26
N ALA A 478 -13.36 -21.07 -5.36
CA ALA A 478 -12.55 -20.15 -4.55
C ALA A 478 -12.87 -20.26 -3.05
N ARG A 479 -14.13 -20.52 -2.69
CA ARG A 479 -14.53 -20.76 -1.30
C ARG A 479 -13.95 -22.06 -0.76
N ALA A 480 -14.04 -23.14 -1.54
CA ALA A 480 -13.61 -24.47 -1.15
C ALA A 480 -12.09 -24.56 -0.99
N GLY A 481 -11.32 -23.89 -1.85
CA GLY A 481 -9.85 -23.95 -1.83
C GLY A 481 -9.18 -23.05 -0.79
N ARG A 482 -9.95 -22.29 0.00
CA ARG A 482 -9.40 -21.56 1.16
C ARG A 482 -8.93 -22.56 2.24
N ARG A 483 -7.62 -22.65 2.40
CA ARG A 483 -6.92 -23.52 3.39
C ARG A 483 -5.77 -22.75 4.04
N ALA A 484 -5.45 -23.10 5.28
CA ALA A 484 -4.26 -22.60 5.95
C ALA A 484 -3.00 -23.27 5.38
N ALA A 485 -1.82 -22.67 5.61
CA ALA A 485 -0.53 -23.28 5.33
C ALA A 485 0.47 -23.01 6.45
N PHE A 486 1.41 -23.93 6.67
CA PHE A 486 2.61 -23.72 7.48
C PHE A 486 3.80 -23.56 6.55
N LEU A 487 4.39 -22.35 6.53
CA LEU A 487 5.39 -21.95 5.53
C LEU A 487 6.47 -21.05 6.13
N GLY A 488 7.63 -21.04 5.49
CA GLY A 488 8.75 -20.14 5.79
C GLY A 488 9.74 -20.69 6.81
N GLU A 489 10.82 -19.93 7.02
CA GLU A 489 11.83 -20.16 8.05
C GLU A 489 12.06 -18.83 8.82
N PRO A 490 11.67 -18.71 10.10
CA PRO A 490 10.94 -19.71 10.89
C PRO A 490 9.54 -19.98 10.34
N VAL A 491 9.01 -21.18 10.60
CA VAL A 491 7.72 -21.63 10.09
C VAL A 491 6.59 -20.81 10.73
N ARG A 492 5.66 -20.36 9.91
CA ARG A 492 4.50 -19.56 10.34
C ARG A 492 3.21 -20.09 9.77
N LEU A 493 2.13 -19.91 10.53
CA LEU A 493 0.77 -20.03 10.01
C LEU A 493 0.49 -18.89 9.02
N VAL A 494 0.16 -19.25 7.78
CA VAL A 494 -0.40 -18.35 6.76
C VAL A 494 -1.84 -18.75 6.50
N LEU A 495 -2.77 -17.89 6.89
CA LEU A 495 -4.20 -18.16 6.85
C LEU A 495 -4.94 -17.19 5.91
N PRO A 496 -5.30 -17.63 4.69
CA PRO A 496 -6.31 -16.96 3.88
C PRO A 496 -7.67 -16.99 4.59
N TYR A 497 -8.29 -15.83 4.76
CA TYR A 497 -9.60 -15.70 5.39
C TYR A 497 -10.47 -14.61 4.74
N TRP A 498 -11.77 -14.71 4.99
CA TRP A 498 -12.76 -13.73 4.57
C TRP A 498 -12.99 -12.71 5.69
N THR A 499 -12.77 -11.42 5.42
CA THR A 499 -12.97 -10.36 6.40
C THR A 499 -14.44 -10.21 6.77
N GLU A 500 -14.75 -9.86 8.01
CA GLU A 500 -16.10 -9.43 8.39
C GLU A 500 -16.18 -7.90 8.48
N PRO A 501 -17.31 -7.29 8.13
CA PRO A 501 -18.51 -7.88 7.53
C PRO A 501 -18.44 -8.02 5.99
N HIS A 502 -17.33 -7.61 5.37
CA HIS A 502 -17.28 -7.33 3.94
C HIS A 502 -16.95 -8.52 3.02
N GLY A 503 -16.54 -9.66 3.57
CA GLY A 503 -16.24 -10.88 2.83
C GLY A 503 -14.98 -10.85 1.95
N ASN A 504 -14.09 -9.87 2.09
CA ASN A 504 -12.88 -9.74 1.28
C ASN A 504 -11.80 -10.75 1.68
N LEU A 505 -10.93 -11.12 0.75
CA LEU A 505 -9.77 -11.97 0.97
C LEU A 505 -8.66 -11.18 1.67
N SER A 506 -8.17 -11.73 2.79
CA SER A 506 -6.94 -11.30 3.46
C SER A 506 -6.13 -12.51 3.88
N LEU A 507 -4.83 -12.33 4.10
CA LEU A 507 -3.94 -13.32 4.66
C LEU A 507 -3.57 -12.88 6.07
N ASP A 508 -3.80 -13.73 7.07
CA ASP A 508 -3.21 -13.59 8.40
C ASP A 508 -1.87 -14.35 8.39
N VAL A 509 -0.77 -13.62 8.54
CA VAL A 509 0.58 -14.17 8.56
C VAL A 509 1.09 -14.10 10.00
N GLY A 510 1.06 -15.23 10.70
CA GLY A 510 1.55 -15.38 12.07
C GLY A 510 0.86 -14.50 13.13
N GLN A 511 -0.17 -13.70 12.83
CA GLN A 511 -0.77 -12.86 13.87
C GLN A 511 -1.60 -13.68 14.86
N ALA A 512 -2.02 -14.88 14.44
CA ALA A 512 -2.87 -15.81 15.17
C ALA A 512 -4.19 -15.15 15.60
N THR A 513 -4.88 -14.50 14.66
CA THR A 513 -6.31 -14.30 14.86
C THR A 513 -6.89 -15.69 15.09
N SER A 514 -7.71 -15.90 16.13
CA SER A 514 -8.21 -17.24 16.53
C SER A 514 -9.06 -17.96 15.45
N ARG A 515 -9.00 -17.48 14.20
CA ARG A 515 -9.66 -17.96 13.01
C ARG A 515 -9.21 -19.35 12.58
N PHE A 516 -7.95 -19.72 12.81
CA PHE A 516 -7.49 -21.07 12.47
C PHE A 516 -8.22 -22.16 13.29
N ALA A 517 -8.62 -21.86 14.52
CA ALA A 517 -9.44 -22.77 15.31
C ALA A 517 -10.82 -23.04 14.67
N TYR A 518 -11.38 -22.08 13.91
CA TYR A 518 -12.62 -22.31 13.16
C TYR A 518 -12.43 -23.25 11.98
N ASP A 519 -11.27 -23.20 11.31
CA ASP A 519 -10.94 -24.14 10.22
C ASP A 519 -10.84 -25.57 10.73
N LEU A 520 -10.42 -25.73 11.98
CA LEU A 520 -10.32 -27.01 12.65
C LEU A 520 -11.64 -27.43 13.30
N ALA A 521 -12.66 -26.57 13.40
CA ALA A 521 -13.88 -26.87 14.14
C ALA A 521 -14.64 -28.09 13.59
N ASP A 522 -14.55 -28.30 12.28
CA ASP A 522 -15.17 -29.44 11.60
C ASP A 522 -14.33 -30.72 11.66
N LEU A 523 -13.11 -30.68 12.22
CA LEU A 523 -12.23 -31.84 12.37
C LEU A 523 -12.96 -32.97 13.10
N GLY A 524 -13.23 -34.05 12.37
CA GLY A 524 -14.05 -35.17 12.83
C GLY A 524 -13.24 -36.18 13.64
N VAL A 525 -13.89 -36.93 14.54
CA VAL A 525 -13.27 -38.11 15.19
C VAL A 525 -12.80 -39.13 14.14
N ARG A 526 -13.42 -39.15 12.94
CA ARG A 526 -13.02 -40.04 11.83
C ARG A 526 -11.73 -39.61 11.13
N GLU A 527 -11.30 -38.37 11.31
CA GLU A 527 -10.09 -37.82 10.72
C GLU A 527 -8.89 -37.98 11.66
N VAL A 528 -9.13 -38.44 12.90
CA VAL A 528 -8.11 -38.63 13.92
C VAL A 528 -8.18 -40.06 14.47
N ARG A 529 -7.06 -40.78 14.40
CA ARG A 529 -6.94 -42.13 14.93
C ARG A 529 -5.71 -42.23 15.81
N VAL A 530 -5.72 -43.18 16.74
CA VAL A 530 -4.51 -43.57 17.47
C VAL A 530 -4.04 -44.89 16.88
N ASP A 531 -2.81 -44.90 16.39
CA ASP A 531 -2.15 -46.05 15.76
C ASP A 531 -0.97 -46.46 16.65
N GLY A 532 -1.18 -47.47 17.49
CA GLY A 532 -0.21 -47.82 18.54
C GLY A 532 -0.03 -46.69 19.55
N ALA A 533 1.17 -46.10 19.58
CA ALA A 533 1.52 -44.97 20.45
C ALA A 533 1.42 -43.60 19.73
N ASP A 534 0.99 -43.54 18.48
CA ASP A 534 0.93 -42.29 17.71
C ASP A 534 -0.50 -41.79 17.50
N LEU A 535 -0.73 -40.52 17.78
CA LEU A 535 -1.92 -39.80 17.34
C LEU A 535 -1.73 -39.35 15.89
N VAL A 536 -2.62 -39.78 15.00
CA VAL A 536 -2.60 -39.42 13.58
C VAL A 536 -3.85 -38.62 13.25
N ALA A 537 -3.70 -37.37 12.79
CA ALA A 537 -4.81 -36.49 12.42
C ALA A 537 -4.68 -35.92 11.00
N HIS A 538 -5.72 -35.99 10.18
CA HIS A 538 -5.77 -35.26 8.92
C HIS A 538 -6.14 -33.81 9.16
N LEU A 539 -5.23 -32.88 8.86
CA LEU A 539 -5.42 -31.46 9.07
C LEU A 539 -5.77 -30.74 7.75
N PRO A 540 -6.70 -29.77 7.76
CA PRO A 540 -7.02 -28.91 6.61
C PRO A 540 -5.98 -27.79 6.41
N VAL A 541 -4.70 -28.11 6.60
CA VAL A 541 -3.54 -27.24 6.42
C VAL A 541 -2.67 -27.77 5.28
N GLN A 542 -1.89 -26.91 4.66
CA GLN A 542 -0.88 -27.26 3.67
C GLN A 542 0.51 -27.12 4.30
N VAL A 543 1.41 -28.01 3.94
CA VAL A 543 2.84 -27.94 4.27
C VAL A 543 3.63 -28.18 2.98
N ALA A 544 4.86 -27.66 2.88
CA ALA A 544 5.69 -27.86 1.69
C ALA A 544 6.08 -29.34 1.53
N ASP A 545 6.66 -29.93 2.59
CA ASP A 545 7.00 -31.36 2.67
C ASP A 545 6.64 -31.89 4.06
N GLU A 546 7.36 -31.39 5.06
CA GLU A 546 7.24 -31.72 6.47
C GLU A 546 7.36 -30.45 7.32
N THR A 547 6.69 -30.42 8.47
CA THR A 547 6.79 -29.33 9.44
C THR A 547 6.77 -29.90 10.85
N GLU A 548 7.76 -29.54 11.66
CA GLU A 548 7.76 -29.86 13.09
C GLU A 548 6.74 -29.00 13.85
N ALA A 549 6.01 -29.64 14.75
CA ALA A 549 4.98 -29.04 15.57
C ALA A 549 5.01 -29.62 16.98
N LEU A 550 4.25 -29.03 17.88
CA LEU A 550 4.06 -29.51 19.24
C LEU A 550 2.58 -29.78 19.49
N LEU A 551 2.28 -30.95 20.04
CA LEU A 551 0.96 -31.29 20.55
C LEU A 551 0.98 -31.15 22.08
N HIS A 552 0.25 -30.16 22.58
CA HIS A 552 0.08 -29.93 24.01
C HIS A 552 -1.20 -30.63 24.50
N LEU A 553 -1.05 -31.43 25.55
CA LEU A 553 -2.12 -32.16 26.20
C LEU A 553 -2.34 -31.58 27.60
N SER A 554 -3.54 -31.08 27.87
CA SER A 554 -3.90 -30.47 29.17
C SER A 554 -4.98 -31.28 29.88
N GLY A 555 -4.69 -31.80 31.08
CA GLY A 555 -5.60 -32.65 31.86
C GLY A 555 -6.72 -31.87 32.58
N ASN A 556 -7.89 -32.49 32.77
CA ASN A 556 -9.04 -31.92 33.50
C ASN A 556 -9.22 -32.51 34.92
N ALA A 557 -8.26 -32.41 35.83
CA ALA A 557 -8.55 -32.59 37.27
C ALA A 557 -7.37 -32.17 38.19
N GLY A 558 -7.62 -31.20 39.07
CA GLY A 558 -6.92 -30.99 40.35
C GLY A 558 -5.48 -30.44 40.32
N ALA A 559 -4.72 -30.71 39.27
CA ALA A 559 -3.41 -30.14 39.02
C ALA A 559 -3.32 -29.79 37.52
N GLU A 560 -2.91 -28.58 37.16
CA GLU A 560 -2.64 -28.18 35.78
C GLU A 560 -1.46 -28.99 35.21
N ARG A 561 -1.69 -30.26 34.86
CA ARG A 561 -0.71 -31.09 34.18
C ARG A 561 -0.79 -30.82 32.70
N THR A 562 0.35 -30.42 32.12
CA THR A 562 0.51 -30.23 30.69
C THR A 562 1.63 -31.15 30.21
N VAL A 563 1.30 -32.04 29.28
CA VAL A 563 2.28 -32.88 28.57
C VAL A 563 2.47 -32.28 27.18
N THR A 564 3.70 -32.21 26.69
CA THR A 564 3.99 -31.73 25.33
C THR A 564 4.68 -32.81 24.54
N ALA A 565 4.00 -33.31 23.52
CA ALA A 565 4.53 -34.28 22.58
C ALA A 565 5.09 -33.58 21.34
N ARG A 566 6.22 -34.09 20.83
CA ARG A 566 6.68 -33.72 19.49
C ARG A 566 5.70 -34.26 18.45
N ALA A 567 5.43 -33.45 17.45
CA ALA A 567 4.57 -33.80 16.35
C ALA A 567 5.20 -33.40 15.01
N VAL A 568 4.79 -34.09 13.96
CA VAL A 568 5.24 -33.86 12.59
C VAL A 568 4.02 -33.75 11.70
N VAL A 569 3.95 -32.71 10.88
CA VAL A 569 2.88 -32.50 9.89
C VAL A 569 3.46 -32.71 8.50
N THR A 570 3.00 -33.72 7.78
CA THR A 570 3.46 -34.03 6.41
C THR A 570 2.34 -33.84 5.39
N ALA A 571 2.70 -33.55 4.13
CA ALA A 571 1.73 -33.48 3.05
C ALA A 571 0.98 -34.81 2.87
N ALA A 572 -0.35 -34.76 2.67
CA ALA A 572 -1.14 -35.99 2.49
C ALA A 572 -1.04 -36.51 1.05
N GLU A 573 -0.63 -37.77 0.86
CA GLU A 573 -0.60 -38.40 -0.46
C GLU A 573 -2.02 -38.60 -1.02
N GLY A 574 -2.28 -38.08 -2.23
CA GLY A 574 -3.54 -38.30 -2.96
C GLY A 574 -4.79 -37.65 -2.35
N ARG A 575 -4.66 -36.80 -1.33
CA ARG A 575 -5.74 -36.02 -0.71
C ARG A 575 -5.30 -34.58 -0.47
N SER A 576 -6.24 -33.64 -0.48
CA SER A 576 -5.95 -32.25 -0.09
C SER A 576 -5.76 -32.14 1.42
N GLY A 577 -4.63 -31.57 1.87
CA GLY A 577 -4.34 -31.29 3.28
C GLY A 577 -3.05 -31.94 3.76
N SER A 578 -2.93 -32.13 5.07
CA SER A 578 -1.74 -32.72 5.70
C SER A 578 -2.10 -33.77 6.75
N VAL A 579 -1.11 -34.55 7.18
CA VAL A 579 -1.23 -35.55 8.24
C VAL A 579 -0.32 -35.15 9.39
N LEU A 580 -0.91 -34.86 10.55
CA LEU A 580 -0.21 -34.72 11.82
C LEU A 580 0.04 -36.11 12.41
N ARG A 581 1.27 -36.37 12.86
CA ARG A 581 1.65 -37.53 13.67
C ARG A 581 2.31 -37.04 14.96
N ALA A 582 1.80 -37.45 16.12
CA ALA A 582 2.33 -37.05 17.42
C ALA A 582 2.48 -38.27 18.34
N GLY A 583 3.65 -38.43 18.97
CA GLY A 583 3.90 -39.55 19.88
C GLY A 583 3.25 -39.35 21.25
N LEU A 584 2.50 -40.33 21.72
CA LEU A 584 1.78 -40.33 23.01
C LEU A 584 2.48 -41.17 24.09
N SER A 585 3.76 -41.50 23.92
CA SER A 585 4.54 -42.39 24.79
C SER A 585 5.09 -41.73 26.07
N ASP A 586 4.61 -40.53 26.41
CA ASP A 586 5.07 -39.81 27.60
C ASP A 586 4.53 -40.47 28.88
N PRO A 587 5.41 -40.89 29.82
CA PRO A 587 4.99 -41.56 31.05
C PRO A 587 4.16 -40.66 31.98
N GLU A 588 4.15 -39.34 31.79
CA GLU A 588 3.31 -38.41 32.56
C GLU A 588 1.84 -38.38 32.07
N LEU A 589 1.54 -39.04 30.94
CA LEU A 589 0.20 -39.11 30.36
C LEU A 589 -0.68 -40.15 31.11
N ALA A 590 -1.16 -39.75 32.29
CA ALA A 590 -2.00 -40.57 33.15
C ALA A 590 -3.44 -40.77 32.62
N GLU A 591 -4.14 -41.74 33.21
CA GLU A 591 -5.57 -42.00 32.96
C GLU A 591 -6.42 -40.74 33.16
N GLY A 592 -7.32 -40.46 32.23
CA GLY A 592 -8.20 -39.29 32.26
C GLY A 592 -8.40 -38.61 30.90
N ASP A 593 -9.06 -37.45 30.94
CA ASP A 593 -9.36 -36.63 29.77
C ASP A 593 -8.34 -35.53 29.55
N TRP A 594 -7.84 -35.46 28.32
CA TRP A 594 -6.83 -34.52 27.88
C TRP A 594 -7.37 -33.67 26.74
N ARG A 595 -7.31 -32.34 26.90
CA ARG A 595 -7.56 -31.38 25.83
C ARG A 595 -6.32 -31.26 24.96
N LEU A 596 -6.52 -31.17 23.65
CA LEU A 596 -5.44 -31.12 22.67
C LEU A 596 -5.30 -29.72 22.08
N GLU A 597 -4.08 -29.20 22.06
CA GLU A 597 -3.72 -27.96 21.37
C GLU A 597 -2.47 -28.15 20.51
N LEU A 598 -2.45 -27.54 19.34
CA LEU A 598 -1.35 -27.60 18.38
C LEU A 598 -0.62 -26.26 18.35
N SER A 599 0.71 -26.27 18.39
CA SER A 599 1.56 -25.10 18.10
C SER A 599 2.68 -25.48 17.14
N LEU A 600 3.32 -24.49 16.51
CA LEU A 600 4.55 -24.69 15.74
C LEU A 600 5.74 -24.66 16.69
N CYS A 601 6.81 -25.40 16.38
CA CYS A 601 8.03 -25.42 17.23
C CYS A 601 8.64 -24.02 17.41
N ASP A 602 8.58 -23.17 16.38
CA ASP A 602 9.08 -21.79 16.41
C ASP A 602 8.16 -20.83 17.20
N GLU A 603 6.93 -21.25 17.54
CA GLU A 603 5.92 -20.44 18.25
C GLU A 603 5.16 -21.26 19.31
N PRO A 604 5.84 -21.88 20.30
CA PRO A 604 5.23 -22.81 21.25
C PRO A 604 4.16 -22.17 22.16
N GLU A 605 4.20 -20.85 22.31
CA GLU A 605 3.19 -20.07 23.03
C GLU A 605 1.89 -19.88 22.25
N ARG A 606 1.90 -20.07 20.92
CA ARG A 606 0.73 -19.87 20.05
C ARG A 606 0.01 -21.19 19.81
N ARG A 607 -0.80 -21.55 20.80
CA ARG A 607 -1.56 -22.80 20.81
C ARG A 607 -2.91 -22.64 20.13
N THR A 608 -3.23 -23.55 19.21
CA THR A 608 -4.53 -23.67 18.56
C THR A 608 -5.23 -24.91 19.07
N ARG A 609 -6.39 -24.73 19.71
CA ARG A 609 -7.17 -25.84 20.24
C ARG A 609 -7.75 -26.73 19.13
N LEU A 610 -7.56 -28.04 19.25
CA LEU A 610 -8.25 -29.04 18.45
C LEU A 610 -9.63 -29.36 19.08
N PRO A 611 -10.71 -29.55 18.30
CA PRO A 611 -12.04 -29.81 18.85
C PRO A 611 -12.21 -31.28 19.31
N LEU A 612 -11.20 -31.84 19.96
CA LEU A 612 -11.11 -33.24 20.36
C LEU A 612 -10.63 -33.35 21.81
N VAL A 613 -11.06 -34.42 22.46
CA VAL A 613 -10.57 -34.86 23.77
C VAL A 613 -9.98 -36.26 23.59
N LEU A 614 -8.73 -36.42 24.03
CA LEU A 614 -8.10 -37.72 24.16
C LEU A 614 -8.41 -38.26 25.55
N THR A 615 -9.02 -39.44 25.63
CA THR A 615 -9.27 -40.14 26.88
C THR A 615 -8.30 -41.31 26.99
N VAL A 616 -7.48 -41.30 28.03
CA VAL A 616 -6.57 -42.40 28.40
C VAL A 616 -7.31 -43.29 29.39
N GLY A 617 -7.66 -44.50 28.95
CA GLY A 617 -8.37 -45.50 29.73
C GLY A 617 -7.46 -46.45 30.51
N PRO A 618 -8.05 -47.37 31.28
CA PRO A 618 -7.32 -48.35 32.08
C PRO A 618 -6.32 -49.15 31.24
N GLY A 619 -5.08 -49.24 31.73
CA GLY A 619 -4.01 -49.96 31.02
C GLY A 619 -3.39 -49.21 29.83
N GLY A 620 -3.62 -47.89 29.73
CA GLY A 620 -2.99 -47.02 28.72
C GLY A 620 -3.68 -47.01 27.35
N ALA A 621 -4.90 -47.54 27.24
CA ALA A 621 -5.65 -47.55 26.00
C ALA A 621 -6.17 -46.14 25.64
N PHE A 622 -5.96 -45.70 24.40
CA PHE A 622 -6.39 -44.39 23.93
C PHE A 622 -7.75 -44.43 23.24
N SER A 623 -8.60 -43.45 23.52
CA SER A 623 -9.84 -43.21 22.76
C SER A 623 -10.05 -41.71 22.51
N LEU A 624 -10.73 -41.39 21.41
CA LEU A 624 -10.99 -40.01 21.00
C LEU A 624 -12.48 -39.73 20.98
N ARG A 625 -12.85 -38.55 21.46
CA ARG A 625 -14.23 -38.05 21.39
C ARG A 625 -14.27 -36.57 21.07
N ARG A 626 -15.37 -36.13 20.47
CA ARG A 626 -15.72 -34.70 20.52
C ARG A 626 -16.16 -34.35 21.94
N PRO A 627 -15.83 -33.16 22.44
CA PRO A 627 -16.51 -32.62 23.62
C PRO A 627 -18.03 -32.71 23.39
N HIS A 628 -18.80 -33.22 24.37
CA HIS A 628 -20.27 -33.24 24.25
C HIS A 628 -20.80 -31.84 23.90
N GLU A 629 -21.77 -31.75 22.97
CA GLU A 629 -22.45 -30.51 22.53
C GLU A 629 -23.30 -29.82 23.64
N GLY A 630 -23.01 -30.08 24.91
CA GLY A 630 -23.76 -29.59 26.08
C GLY A 630 -22.97 -28.61 26.94
N ALA A 631 -22.23 -27.67 26.36
CA ALA A 631 -21.76 -26.47 27.06
C ALA A 631 -21.31 -25.40 26.06
N ALA A 632 -22.14 -24.37 25.91
CA ALA A 632 -21.92 -23.14 25.15
C ALA A 632 -21.71 -23.29 23.63
N GLN A 633 -22.82 -23.29 22.88
CA GLN A 633 -22.91 -22.29 21.80
C GLN A 633 -22.66 -20.93 22.46
N HIS A 634 -21.41 -20.48 22.49
CA HIS A 634 -21.18 -19.06 22.64
C HIS A 634 -21.70 -18.45 21.33
N PRO A 635 -22.79 -17.64 21.36
CA PRO A 635 -23.04 -16.78 20.23
C PRO A 635 -21.77 -15.96 20.02
N VAL A 636 -21.44 -15.71 18.76
CA VAL A 636 -20.50 -14.67 18.30
C VAL A 636 -20.34 -13.63 19.42
N PRO A 637 -19.16 -13.47 20.06
CA PRO A 637 -18.99 -12.32 20.92
C PRO A 637 -19.27 -11.14 20.01
N PRO A 638 -20.28 -10.29 20.28
CA PRO A 638 -20.46 -9.10 19.47
C PRO A 638 -19.11 -8.41 19.43
N PRO A 639 -18.70 -7.89 18.26
CA PRO A 639 -17.38 -7.28 18.10
C PRO A 639 -17.15 -6.39 19.31
N ARG A 640 -16.03 -6.62 20.03
CA ARG A 640 -15.68 -5.81 21.20
C ARG A 640 -15.96 -4.38 20.82
N LYS A 641 -16.98 -3.76 21.45
CA LYS A 641 -17.29 -2.36 21.18
C LYS A 641 -15.96 -1.62 21.31
N PRO A 642 -15.61 -0.75 20.35
CA PRO A 642 -14.38 0.02 20.46
C PRO A 642 -14.34 0.62 21.87
N ARG A 643 -13.18 0.51 22.54
CA ARG A 643 -12.94 1.14 23.85
C ARG A 643 -13.57 2.54 23.82
N PRO A 644 -14.26 3.00 24.88
CA PRO A 644 -15.10 4.18 24.86
C PRO A 644 -14.30 5.50 24.77
N GLY A 645 -13.57 5.70 23.67
CA GLY A 645 -13.01 6.98 23.23
C GLY A 645 -13.90 7.67 22.18
N LEU A 646 -14.67 6.89 21.41
CA LEU A 646 -15.53 7.41 20.32
C LEU A 646 -16.87 7.96 20.82
N LEU A 647 -17.51 7.32 21.80
CA LEU A 647 -18.78 7.81 22.40
C LEU A 647 -18.58 9.08 23.23
N ARG A 648 -17.45 9.22 23.95
CA ARG A 648 -17.06 10.49 24.61
C ARG A 648 -16.77 11.61 23.60
N ARG A 649 -16.25 11.29 22.40
CA ARG A 649 -16.02 12.25 21.30
C ARG A 649 -17.33 12.75 20.67
N ALA A 650 -18.33 11.89 20.51
CA ALA A 650 -19.65 12.29 19.99
C ALA A 650 -20.41 13.21 20.96
N MET A 651 -20.38 12.90 22.27
CA MET A 651 -21.01 13.75 23.30
C MET A 651 -20.32 15.12 23.46
N ARG A 652 -18.98 15.20 23.38
CA ARG A 652 -18.27 16.49 23.40
C ARG A 652 -18.53 17.35 22.15
N ARG A 653 -18.84 16.74 21.01
CA ARG A 653 -19.19 17.45 19.77
C ARG A 653 -20.62 18.00 19.82
N ALA A 654 -21.55 17.25 20.41
CA ALA A 654 -22.91 17.71 20.65
C ALA A 654 -22.98 18.86 21.68
N GLN A 655 -22.19 18.79 22.77
CA GLN A 655 -22.13 19.86 23.78
C GLN A 655 -21.45 21.16 23.29
N ARG A 656 -20.59 21.09 22.25
CA ARG A 656 -19.99 22.28 21.62
C ARG A 656 -20.89 22.94 20.55
N LEU A 657 -21.91 22.23 20.05
CA LEU A 657 -22.86 22.74 19.06
C LEU A 657 -24.09 23.40 19.71
N THR A 658 -24.33 23.18 21.01
CA THR A 658 -25.37 23.87 21.78
C THR A 658 -24.85 25.05 22.61
N ALA A 659 -23.56 25.40 22.48
CA ALA A 659 -22.91 26.51 23.19
C ALA A 659 -22.24 27.51 22.24
N ARG A 660 -22.77 27.70 21.04
CA ARG A 660 -22.44 28.81 20.13
C ARG A 660 -23.70 29.46 19.60
#